data_AF-A0A6V7WMX7-F1
#
_entry.id   AF-A0A6V7WMX7-F1
#
_cell.length_a   1.000
_cell.length_b   1.000
_cell.length_c   1.000
_cell.angle_alpha   90.00
_cell.angle_beta   90.00
_cell.angle_gamma   90.00
#
_symmetry.space_group_name_H-M   'P 1'
#
loop_
_entity.id
_entity.type
_entity.pdbx_description
1 polymer ?
#
loop_
_entity_poly.entity_id
_entity_poly.type
_entity_poly.pdbx_seq_one_letter_code
_entity_poly.pdbx_strand_id
1 'polypeptide(L)'
;MNCSRIGPKFPCKSNNNFVKHCSGCEKEFNNEDCYNYHLDSKFCNNSKKCNKCGVVWNVHLNTTAGRKGHVCSENYCNKCCIFHDPKRGCFIAPLIQKKKKMYRIVAFDLETMQHNIVNNKRFHQPNFIAVKITCPLCITNEYNTDCNICGKFKTITFSLKPFTKTKVDKQNVSSYPLTDFIDWILTSEHDTIAFSHFGGRFDMILVFKALFVRKMNPDMIKKGNKLYEMKIKNRKGCSIIFRDSFNLMPMPLASLVPAFSLNVQDKPFFPHMANRPENYGKLIFPEKEDYLVRGMMPEKHKLFEQWFEINKYTPFQLEEQLAAYCTNDVEILIGALLTFQTEFKNISNGFDVLRESMTIASACMKHFRLNHLKPMHLGIVPERGYDNADNQSLLALRFLKWYEEKNNVIVRTAHSKNGEKRIGSYRLDGWIEKEKLGIEINGCCWHGCKNCYTDKNFILPNGKTAEKQRELDKKRLEIIKGLGVKVKVYWECDIRKMLSVDIEMRRSFKKYQDDGPINIRSAFYGGRTGPLKLFHRAEPGQKISYFDVTSLYPFINVSTIYPIGHPEVHILNKDVNWTKPSDNIYNLGILKLFVIPPSNIDVPVLPMKIGEDQDERLLFPLCSTCAKEHPHGDVKENYSCPHSDYQRGWVSTCTSIELNEALNEGYIVTKLFRVLEFKKYDDQLFRPYISEFMAQKIHSSGFENTIKGNIEEEDKFIKECMEMFGIKIEKEKMELNKGRRTQAKLCLNNLWGRFSLRNFGLSQCQITDDPSDLCKFFEDDTIEITSIDELTENVILIGFIKKKDFVEEHQCSNVIISLWTTSAARIHLLHAMQKVVRTPGCQILYTDTDSLIFSHPENNCPLQVGPHLGEFTDEYPNYEILEYCSGGAKQYGLKLKKKETDELEYVLKLRGITLNNDVVDNQGLCYETFKDQVLKFAANNDNIPIEIFYPNFLRPSIIHGSVTSYPLKKIYKPFVGKGIVRPSDFTVLDFGYVNNRHPRILF
;
A
#
# COMPACT_ATOMS: atom_id res chain seq x y z
N MET A 1 -14.87 30.66 -27.83
CA MET A 1 -16.14 30.39 -28.54
C MET A 1 -15.92 29.17 -29.42
N ASN A 2 -16.76 28.15 -29.27
CA ASN A 2 -16.50 26.83 -29.87
C ASN A 2 -17.07 26.80 -31.30
N CYS A 3 -16.25 27.15 -32.30
CA CYS A 3 -16.59 26.90 -33.71
C CYS A 3 -16.60 25.38 -33.93
N SER A 4 -17.77 24.79 -34.20
CA SER A 4 -17.94 23.33 -34.43
C SER A 4 -17.26 22.81 -35.70
N ARG A 5 -16.67 23.71 -36.50
CA ARG A 5 -16.08 23.43 -37.81
C ARG A 5 -14.59 23.06 -37.76
N ILE A 6 -13.82 23.64 -36.86
CA ILE A 6 -12.35 23.47 -36.77
C ILE A 6 -11.82 23.17 -35.36
N GLY A 7 -12.72 23.13 -34.36
CA GLY A 7 -12.39 22.73 -32.99
C GLY A 7 -11.65 23.79 -32.17
N PRO A 8 -11.37 23.51 -30.88
CA PRO A 8 -10.79 24.49 -29.96
C PRO A 8 -9.33 24.87 -30.27
N LYS A 9 -8.62 24.05 -31.07
CA LYS A 9 -7.23 24.32 -31.48
C LYS A 9 -7.12 25.36 -32.61
N PHE A 10 -8.20 25.60 -33.36
CA PHE A 10 -8.23 26.52 -34.51
C PHE A 10 -9.56 27.27 -34.57
N PRO A 11 -9.73 28.38 -33.84
CA PRO A 11 -10.98 29.14 -33.86
C PRO A 11 -11.16 29.87 -35.20
N CYS A 12 -12.40 29.87 -35.70
CA CYS A 12 -12.80 30.60 -36.90
C CYS A 12 -12.58 32.13 -36.70
N LYS A 13 -12.06 32.85 -37.71
CA LYS A 13 -11.85 34.30 -37.63
C LYS A 13 -13.18 35.02 -37.38
N SER A 14 -13.19 35.92 -36.40
CA SER A 14 -14.34 36.77 -36.08
C SER A 14 -14.50 37.88 -37.11
N ASN A 15 -15.74 38.18 -37.50
CA ASN A 15 -16.06 39.36 -38.31
C ASN A 15 -16.51 40.48 -37.37
N ASN A 16 -15.83 41.64 -37.39
CA ASN A 16 -15.97 42.68 -36.36
C ASN A 16 -17.39 43.30 -36.26
N ASN A 17 -18.28 43.05 -37.23
CA ASN A 17 -19.65 43.58 -37.27
C ASN A 17 -20.76 42.50 -37.19
N PHE A 18 -20.44 41.25 -36.85
CA PHE A 18 -21.43 40.17 -36.83
C PHE A 18 -21.50 39.48 -35.47
N VAL A 19 -22.67 39.52 -34.83
CA VAL A 19 -23.01 38.69 -33.67
C VAL A 19 -24.44 38.18 -33.84
N LYS A 20 -24.63 36.86 -33.98
CA LYS A 20 -25.96 36.23 -34.00
C LYS A 20 -26.14 35.27 -32.83
N HIS A 21 -27.35 35.28 -32.27
CA HIS A 21 -27.76 34.43 -31.17
C HIS A 21 -28.58 33.24 -31.68
N CYS A 22 -28.31 32.03 -31.17
CA CYS A 22 -29.10 30.84 -31.47
C CYS A 22 -30.15 30.59 -30.38
N SER A 23 -31.44 30.67 -30.71
CA SER A 23 -32.56 30.41 -29.78
C SER A 23 -32.69 28.94 -29.33
N GLY A 24 -32.04 27.99 -30.01
CA GLY A 24 -32.09 26.57 -29.64
C GLY A 24 -31.07 26.16 -28.57
N CYS A 25 -29.94 26.89 -28.48
CA CYS A 25 -28.83 26.55 -27.60
C CYS A 25 -28.22 27.74 -26.85
N GLU A 26 -28.76 28.94 -27.02
CA GLU A 26 -28.37 30.19 -26.34
C GLU A 26 -26.90 30.63 -26.57
N LYS A 27 -26.27 30.14 -27.64
CA LYS A 27 -24.89 30.50 -27.99
C LYS A 27 -24.85 31.71 -28.92
N GLU A 28 -23.79 32.49 -28.78
CA GLU A 28 -23.47 33.63 -29.64
C GLU A 28 -22.37 33.24 -30.63
N PHE A 29 -22.52 33.70 -31.87
CA PHE A 29 -21.61 33.42 -32.97
C PHE A 29 -21.13 34.72 -33.61
N ASN A 30 -19.81 34.85 -33.78
CA ASN A 30 -19.17 36.06 -34.29
C ASN A 30 -18.80 35.98 -35.78
N ASN A 31 -19.38 35.01 -36.51
CA ASN A 31 -19.20 34.79 -37.94
C ASN A 31 -20.45 34.06 -38.48
N GLU A 32 -20.96 34.51 -39.63
CA GLU A 32 -22.15 33.98 -40.29
C GLU A 32 -21.98 32.52 -40.73
N ASP A 33 -20.82 32.17 -41.28
CA ASP A 33 -20.52 30.79 -41.69
C ASP A 33 -20.60 29.81 -40.51
N CYS A 34 -20.14 30.25 -39.33
CA CYS A 34 -20.18 29.44 -38.12
C CYS A 34 -21.61 29.27 -37.60
N TYR A 35 -22.43 30.31 -37.73
CA TYR A 35 -23.84 30.28 -37.34
C TYR A 35 -24.65 29.37 -38.25
N ASN A 36 -24.48 29.48 -39.57
CA ASN A 36 -25.18 28.66 -40.56
C ASN A 36 -24.79 27.19 -40.43
N TYR A 37 -23.48 26.88 -40.36
CA TYR A 37 -23.01 25.51 -40.14
C TYR A 37 -23.54 24.90 -38.84
N HIS A 38 -23.64 25.70 -37.77
CA HIS A 38 -24.20 25.24 -36.49
C HIS A 38 -25.67 24.80 -36.60
N LEU A 39 -26.47 25.54 -37.39
CA LEU A 39 -27.87 25.21 -37.66
C LEU A 39 -27.97 23.95 -38.54
N ASP A 40 -27.21 23.90 -39.63
CA ASP A 40 -27.22 22.79 -40.59
C ASP A 40 -26.78 21.47 -39.95
N SER A 41 -25.72 21.52 -39.13
CA SER A 41 -25.17 20.35 -38.45
C SER A 41 -25.98 19.94 -37.21
N LYS A 42 -27.04 20.68 -36.86
CA LYS A 42 -27.88 20.47 -35.65
C LYS A 42 -27.08 20.33 -34.35
N PHE A 43 -25.93 21.00 -34.24
CA PHE A 43 -25.03 20.87 -33.08
C PHE A 43 -25.63 21.45 -31.79
N CYS A 44 -26.68 22.29 -31.91
CA CYS A 44 -27.49 22.79 -30.81
C CYS A 44 -28.11 21.68 -29.94
N ASN A 45 -28.30 20.48 -30.49
CA ASN A 45 -28.78 19.31 -29.76
C ASN A 45 -27.73 18.69 -28.84
N ASN A 46 -26.44 18.93 -29.11
CA ASN A 46 -25.34 18.30 -28.37
C ASN A 46 -24.82 19.18 -27.23
N SER A 47 -24.93 20.51 -27.35
CA SER A 47 -24.48 21.41 -26.29
C SER A 47 -25.21 22.76 -26.29
N LYS A 48 -25.49 23.27 -25.10
CA LYS A 48 -26.22 24.52 -24.85
C LYS A 48 -25.43 25.44 -23.93
N LYS A 49 -25.66 26.75 -23.98
CA LYS A 49 -25.15 27.76 -23.03
C LYS A 49 -26.23 28.00 -21.98
N CYS A 50 -25.83 28.19 -20.73
CA CYS A 50 -26.76 28.59 -19.67
C CYS A 50 -26.89 30.12 -19.64
N ASN A 51 -28.11 30.65 -19.64
CA ASN A 51 -28.33 32.11 -19.60
C ASN A 51 -28.01 32.75 -18.25
N LYS A 52 -27.97 31.97 -17.17
CA LYS A 52 -27.67 32.46 -15.82
C LYS A 52 -26.17 32.54 -15.54
N CYS A 53 -25.40 31.51 -15.90
CA CYS A 53 -23.97 31.42 -15.56
C CYS A 53 -23.04 31.43 -16.79
N GLY A 54 -23.59 31.47 -18.01
CA GLY A 54 -22.81 31.51 -19.25
C GLY A 54 -22.09 30.21 -19.63
N VAL A 55 -22.16 29.16 -18.80
CA VAL A 55 -21.46 27.89 -19.01
C VAL A 55 -22.05 27.14 -20.21
N VAL A 56 -21.18 26.66 -21.11
CA VAL A 56 -21.56 25.75 -22.19
C VAL A 56 -21.49 24.31 -21.68
N TRP A 57 -22.61 23.60 -21.74
CA TRP A 57 -22.76 22.25 -21.21
C TRP A 57 -23.18 21.27 -22.30
N ASN A 58 -22.75 20.01 -22.18
CA ASN A 58 -23.14 18.92 -23.07
C ASN A 58 -24.51 18.37 -22.68
N VAL A 59 -25.44 18.32 -23.63
CA VAL A 59 -26.83 17.92 -23.38
C VAL A 59 -26.92 16.50 -22.88
N HIS A 60 -26.31 15.53 -23.59
CA HIS A 60 -26.35 14.11 -23.21
C HIS A 60 -25.80 13.86 -21.79
N LEU A 61 -24.65 14.43 -21.45
CA LEU A 61 -24.07 14.28 -20.10
C LEU A 61 -24.97 14.88 -19.00
N ASN A 62 -25.73 15.93 -19.30
CA ASN A 62 -26.59 16.62 -18.33
C ASN A 62 -28.06 16.18 -18.36
N THR A 63 -28.45 15.27 -19.24
CA THR A 63 -29.80 14.68 -19.28
C THR A 63 -29.82 13.18 -18.99
N THR A 64 -28.65 12.56 -18.84
CA THR A 64 -28.51 11.17 -18.38
C THR A 64 -28.56 11.08 -16.84
N ALA A 65 -28.76 9.86 -16.33
CA ALA A 65 -28.80 9.56 -14.89
C ALA A 65 -29.83 10.40 -14.08
N GLY A 66 -30.99 10.67 -14.68
CA GLY A 66 -32.11 11.35 -14.01
C GLY A 66 -32.00 12.88 -13.95
N ARG A 67 -30.93 13.47 -14.49
CA ARG A 67 -30.78 14.94 -14.58
C ARG A 67 -31.72 15.51 -15.64
N LYS A 68 -32.26 16.70 -15.37
CA LYS A 68 -33.15 17.44 -16.29
C LYS A 68 -32.44 18.66 -16.91
N GLY A 69 -31.16 18.53 -17.24
CA GLY A 69 -30.34 19.60 -17.83
C GLY A 69 -29.28 20.18 -16.89
N HIS A 70 -28.71 21.32 -17.28
CA HIS A 70 -27.67 22.01 -16.51
C HIS A 70 -28.23 22.64 -15.23
N VAL A 71 -27.45 22.51 -14.17
CA VAL A 71 -27.67 23.17 -12.88
C VAL A 71 -26.48 24.09 -12.63
N CYS A 72 -26.74 25.38 -12.39
CA CYS A 72 -25.67 26.35 -12.14
C CYS A 72 -24.88 25.96 -10.89
N SER A 73 -23.58 26.26 -10.90
CA SER A 73 -22.60 25.91 -9.84
C SER A 73 -22.21 24.44 -9.75
N GLU A 74 -22.89 23.52 -10.42
CA GLU A 74 -22.50 22.11 -10.47
C GLU A 74 -21.60 21.81 -11.67
N ASN A 75 -20.55 21.00 -11.43
CA ASN A 75 -19.66 20.48 -12.47
C ASN A 75 -19.60 18.96 -12.39
N TYR A 76 -19.42 18.30 -13.55
CA TYR A 76 -19.11 16.88 -13.57
C TYR A 76 -17.71 16.66 -12.98
N CYS A 77 -17.62 15.84 -11.95
CA CYS A 77 -16.36 15.52 -11.31
C CYS A 77 -15.90 14.11 -11.69
N ASN A 78 -14.74 14.00 -12.34
CA ASN A 78 -14.15 12.70 -12.72
C ASN A 78 -13.77 11.82 -11.51
N LYS A 79 -13.58 12.42 -10.32
CA LYS A 79 -13.16 11.71 -9.10
C LYS A 79 -14.30 10.91 -8.48
N CYS A 80 -15.47 11.53 -8.34
CA CYS A 80 -16.66 10.88 -7.75
C CYS A 80 -17.70 10.47 -8.81
N CYS A 81 -17.43 10.75 -10.09
CA CYS A 81 -18.25 10.41 -11.25
C CYS A 81 -19.69 10.96 -11.22
N ILE A 82 -19.92 12.08 -10.54
CA ILE A 82 -21.23 12.75 -10.44
C ILE A 82 -21.10 14.25 -10.68
N PHE A 83 -22.23 14.91 -10.97
CA PHE A 83 -22.34 16.36 -10.96
C PHE A 83 -22.55 16.86 -9.53
N HIS A 84 -21.77 17.84 -9.09
CA HIS A 84 -21.98 18.53 -7.83
C HIS A 84 -21.26 19.88 -7.78
N ASP A 85 -21.64 20.73 -6.82
CA ASP A 85 -20.86 21.93 -6.48
C ASP A 85 -19.47 21.50 -5.92
N PRO A 86 -18.35 21.97 -6.51
CA PRO A 86 -17.01 21.68 -6.01
C PRO A 86 -16.80 22.03 -4.54
N LYS A 87 -17.50 23.04 -4.01
CA LYS A 87 -17.40 23.47 -2.60
C LYS A 87 -17.89 22.41 -1.61
N ARG A 88 -18.79 21.53 -2.02
CA ARG A 88 -19.28 20.40 -1.21
C ARG A 88 -18.20 19.35 -0.94
N GLY A 89 -17.16 19.30 -1.76
CA GLY A 89 -16.16 18.23 -1.78
C GLY A 89 -16.64 16.96 -2.49
N CYS A 90 -15.70 16.04 -2.73
CA CYS A 90 -15.93 14.79 -3.46
C CYS A 90 -16.13 13.64 -2.48
N PHE A 91 -17.05 12.73 -2.75
CA PHE A 91 -17.30 11.54 -1.91
C PHE A 91 -17.01 10.26 -2.67
N ILE A 92 -16.62 9.21 -1.96
CA ILE A 92 -16.45 7.87 -2.51
C ILE A 92 -17.84 7.38 -2.92
N ALA A 93 -17.99 7.04 -4.20
CA ALA A 93 -19.27 6.62 -4.74
C ALA A 93 -19.56 5.15 -4.38
N PRO A 94 -20.76 4.83 -3.87
CA PRO A 94 -21.28 3.47 -3.91
C PRO A 94 -21.29 2.95 -5.35
N LEU A 95 -21.13 1.64 -5.52
CA LEU A 95 -21.13 1.01 -6.82
C LEU A 95 -22.50 0.41 -7.13
N ILE A 96 -22.82 0.32 -8.43
CA ILE A 96 -23.99 -0.39 -8.93
C ILE A 96 -23.51 -1.50 -9.86
N GLN A 97 -24.04 -2.70 -9.67
CA GLN A 97 -23.71 -3.86 -10.47
C GLN A 97 -24.26 -3.71 -11.89
N LYS A 98 -23.39 -3.86 -12.91
CA LYS A 98 -23.76 -3.82 -14.33
C LYS A 98 -23.93 -5.24 -14.87
N LYS A 99 -24.87 -5.49 -15.81
CA LYS A 99 -24.95 -6.76 -16.57
C LYS A 99 -23.66 -6.97 -17.38
N LYS A 100 -23.12 -8.20 -17.38
CA LYS A 100 -21.79 -8.49 -17.97
C LYS A 100 -21.87 -9.57 -19.04
N LYS A 101 -21.06 -9.40 -20.07
CA LYS A 101 -20.86 -10.41 -21.11
C LYS A 101 -20.18 -11.63 -20.50
N MET A 102 -20.37 -12.81 -21.06
CA MET A 102 -19.54 -13.96 -20.73
C MET A 102 -18.07 -13.74 -21.15
N TYR A 103 -17.15 -14.52 -20.59
CA TYR A 103 -15.73 -14.50 -20.92
C TYR A 103 -15.10 -15.86 -20.65
N ARG A 104 -13.93 -16.09 -21.25
CA ARG A 104 -13.13 -17.31 -21.11
C ARG A 104 -12.13 -17.16 -19.98
N ILE A 105 -12.02 -18.20 -19.15
CA ILE A 105 -11.01 -18.30 -18.10
C ILE A 105 -9.98 -19.33 -18.55
N VAL A 106 -8.70 -18.98 -18.45
CA VAL A 106 -7.58 -19.85 -18.79
C VAL A 106 -6.67 -19.91 -17.57
N ALA A 107 -6.43 -21.09 -17.00
CA ALA A 107 -5.32 -21.33 -16.07
C ALA A 107 -4.15 -21.89 -16.88
N PHE A 108 -2.95 -21.38 -16.67
CA PHE A 108 -1.75 -21.86 -17.35
C PHE A 108 -0.53 -21.86 -16.43
N ASP A 109 0.39 -22.76 -16.71
CA ASP A 109 1.66 -22.94 -15.99
C ASP A 109 2.77 -23.26 -16.98
N LEU A 110 3.95 -22.65 -16.80
CA LEU A 110 5.13 -22.91 -17.61
C LEU A 110 6.19 -23.61 -16.77
N GLU A 111 6.64 -24.77 -17.24
CA GLU A 111 7.87 -25.39 -16.73
C GLU A 111 9.03 -25.09 -17.67
N THR A 112 10.22 -24.96 -17.08
CA THR A 112 11.39 -24.42 -17.77
C THR A 112 12.63 -25.26 -17.57
N MET A 113 13.41 -25.44 -18.63
CA MET A 113 14.76 -25.95 -18.53
C MET A 113 15.69 -24.84 -18.03
N GLN A 114 16.71 -25.21 -17.27
CA GLN A 114 17.68 -24.27 -16.67
C GLN A 114 19.15 -24.69 -16.87
N HIS A 115 19.42 -25.48 -17.91
CA HIS A 115 20.75 -26.01 -18.24
C HIS A 115 21.70 -24.94 -18.82
N ASN A 116 21.17 -23.85 -19.40
CA ASN A 116 21.97 -22.79 -20.00
C ASN A 116 22.54 -21.86 -18.93
N ILE A 117 23.87 -21.91 -18.72
CA ILE A 117 24.59 -21.10 -17.74
C ILE A 117 25.45 -20.06 -18.46
N VAL A 118 25.23 -18.77 -18.16
CA VAL A 118 26.07 -17.66 -18.63
C VAL A 118 26.41 -16.77 -17.44
N ASN A 119 27.70 -16.48 -17.20
CA ASN A 119 28.16 -15.65 -16.08
C ASN A 119 27.57 -16.07 -14.72
N ASN A 120 27.59 -17.36 -14.41
CA ASN A 120 26.98 -17.96 -13.21
C ASN A 120 25.46 -17.74 -13.06
N LYS A 121 24.76 -17.42 -14.14
CA LYS A 121 23.29 -17.30 -14.18
C LYS A 121 22.70 -18.41 -15.02
N ARG A 122 21.77 -19.18 -14.44
CA ARG A 122 20.95 -20.16 -15.16
C ARG A 122 19.77 -19.45 -15.80
N PHE A 123 19.60 -19.60 -17.11
CA PHE A 123 18.48 -19.03 -17.86
C PHE A 123 17.31 -20.02 -17.92
N HIS A 124 16.12 -19.54 -17.58
CA HIS A 124 14.90 -20.33 -17.65
C HIS A 124 14.32 -20.28 -19.07
N GLN A 125 14.25 -21.44 -19.73
CA GLN A 125 13.70 -21.60 -21.07
C GLN A 125 12.46 -22.52 -21.04
N PRO A 126 11.27 -22.01 -21.40
CA PRO A 126 10.04 -22.82 -21.45
C PRO A 126 10.16 -24.02 -22.37
N ASN A 127 9.79 -25.18 -21.85
CA ASN A 127 9.77 -26.44 -22.60
C ASN A 127 8.46 -27.21 -22.47
N PHE A 128 7.63 -26.84 -21.49
CA PHE A 128 6.31 -27.41 -21.29
C PHE A 128 5.36 -26.32 -20.80
N ILE A 129 4.18 -26.23 -21.41
CA ILE A 129 3.09 -25.36 -20.96
C ILE A 129 1.83 -26.21 -20.84
N ALA A 130 1.22 -26.22 -19.65
CA ALA A 130 -0.09 -26.79 -19.45
C ALA A 130 -1.14 -25.68 -19.43
N VAL A 131 -2.32 -25.96 -19.98
CA VAL A 131 -3.43 -25.02 -20.04
C VAL A 131 -4.73 -25.72 -19.70
N LYS A 132 -5.50 -25.12 -18.78
CA LYS A 132 -6.87 -25.52 -18.45
C LYS A 132 -7.85 -24.39 -18.75
N ILE A 133 -8.96 -24.71 -19.41
CA ILE A 133 -9.94 -23.74 -19.92
C ILE A 133 -11.30 -23.98 -19.30
N THR A 134 -11.98 -22.90 -18.93
CA THR A 134 -13.37 -22.91 -18.48
C THR A 134 -14.07 -21.56 -18.73
N CYS A 135 -15.33 -21.44 -18.33
CA CYS A 135 -16.08 -20.19 -18.30
C CYS A 135 -17.03 -20.18 -17.10
N PRO A 136 -17.54 -19.01 -16.65
CA PRO A 136 -18.37 -18.95 -15.46
C PRO A 136 -19.72 -19.71 -15.55
N LEU A 137 -20.17 -20.13 -16.74
CA LEU A 137 -21.40 -20.96 -16.91
C LEU A 137 -21.14 -22.46 -16.74
N CYS A 138 -20.07 -23.00 -17.35
CA CYS A 138 -19.78 -24.45 -17.34
C CYS A 138 -19.43 -25.01 -15.97
N ILE A 139 -19.30 -24.14 -14.99
CA ILE A 139 -18.94 -24.47 -13.61
C ILE A 139 -20.20 -24.58 -12.75
N THR A 140 -21.26 -23.82 -13.06
CA THR A 140 -22.46 -23.77 -12.23
C THR A 140 -23.50 -24.85 -12.56
N ASN A 141 -23.51 -25.38 -13.79
CA ASN A 141 -24.63 -26.20 -14.30
C ASN A 141 -24.23 -27.62 -14.72
N GLU A 142 -23.17 -28.18 -14.12
CA GLU A 142 -22.45 -29.35 -14.64
C GLU A 142 -21.93 -29.12 -16.07
N TYR A 143 -20.90 -29.86 -16.45
CA TYR A 143 -20.09 -29.49 -17.60
C TYR A 143 -20.79 -29.79 -18.94
N ASN A 144 -20.83 -28.78 -19.83
CA ASN A 144 -21.28 -28.94 -21.22
C ASN A 144 -20.08 -29.02 -22.18
N THR A 145 -19.91 -30.17 -22.84
CA THR A 145 -18.88 -30.43 -23.88
C THR A 145 -18.99 -29.50 -25.10
N ASP A 146 -20.17 -28.93 -25.34
CA ASP A 146 -20.48 -28.07 -26.48
C ASP A 146 -20.49 -26.58 -26.12
N CYS A 147 -19.77 -26.19 -25.07
CA CYS A 147 -19.72 -24.77 -24.68
C CYS A 147 -18.94 -23.93 -25.71
N ASN A 148 -19.65 -22.99 -26.35
CA ASN A 148 -19.07 -22.04 -27.31
C ASN A 148 -17.95 -21.14 -26.74
N ILE A 149 -17.83 -21.01 -25.41
CA ILE A 149 -16.79 -20.18 -24.76
C ILE A 149 -15.57 -21.01 -24.39
N CYS A 150 -15.79 -22.18 -23.79
CA CYS A 150 -14.71 -23.09 -23.40
C CYS A 150 -14.06 -23.72 -24.64
N GLY A 151 -14.87 -24.02 -25.66
CA GLY A 151 -14.49 -24.79 -26.83
C GLY A 151 -14.39 -26.30 -26.52
N LYS A 152 -14.02 -27.07 -27.55
CA LYS A 152 -13.93 -28.54 -27.48
C LYS A 152 -12.84 -29.05 -26.54
N PHE A 153 -11.69 -28.38 -26.48
CA PHE A 153 -10.53 -28.82 -25.71
C PHE A 153 -10.43 -28.03 -24.40
N LYS A 154 -10.46 -28.72 -23.27
CA LYS A 154 -10.39 -28.13 -21.92
C LYS A 154 -8.98 -28.11 -21.39
N THR A 155 -8.21 -29.16 -21.69
CA THR A 155 -6.84 -29.36 -21.27
C THR A 155 -5.96 -29.46 -22.51
N ILE A 156 -5.12 -28.45 -22.70
CA ILE A 156 -4.22 -28.35 -23.85
C ILE A 156 -2.79 -28.26 -23.32
N THR A 157 -1.88 -29.01 -23.92
CA THR A 157 -0.44 -28.89 -23.63
C THR A 157 0.33 -28.39 -24.85
N PHE A 158 1.41 -27.66 -24.59
CA PHE A 158 2.40 -27.26 -25.57
C PHE A 158 3.76 -27.76 -25.08
N SER A 159 4.39 -28.68 -25.81
CA SER A 159 5.57 -29.39 -25.29
C SER A 159 6.62 -29.65 -26.37
N LEU A 160 7.89 -29.79 -25.96
CA LEU A 160 8.98 -30.17 -26.85
C LEU A 160 8.87 -31.62 -27.36
N LYS A 161 8.29 -32.51 -26.56
CA LYS A 161 8.19 -33.95 -26.83
C LYS A 161 6.77 -34.45 -26.53
N PRO A 162 6.30 -35.47 -27.26
CA PRO A 162 5.02 -36.12 -26.96
C PRO A 162 5.10 -36.92 -25.66
N PHE A 163 3.94 -37.19 -25.06
CA PHE A 163 3.78 -38.07 -23.90
C PHE A 163 2.51 -38.91 -24.05
N THR A 164 2.43 -40.01 -23.31
CA THR A 164 1.40 -41.05 -23.52
C THR A 164 0.60 -41.39 -22.27
N LYS A 165 1.14 -41.18 -21.06
CA LYS A 165 0.51 -41.63 -19.81
C LYS A 165 -0.50 -40.63 -19.26
N THR A 166 -0.23 -39.34 -19.41
CA THR A 166 -1.14 -38.28 -18.94
C THR A 166 -2.24 -38.03 -19.97
N LYS A 167 -3.51 -38.12 -19.55
CA LYS A 167 -4.65 -37.83 -20.42
C LYS A 167 -4.88 -36.32 -20.54
N VAL A 168 -4.83 -35.80 -21.76
CA VAL A 168 -5.17 -34.41 -22.10
C VAL A 168 -6.02 -34.39 -23.37
N ASP A 169 -6.81 -33.32 -23.57
CA ASP A 169 -7.71 -33.26 -24.73
C ASP A 169 -6.96 -32.94 -26.03
N LYS A 170 -5.83 -32.22 -25.94
CA LYS A 170 -4.96 -31.92 -27.08
C LYS A 170 -3.51 -31.73 -26.65
N GLN A 171 -2.60 -32.40 -27.36
CA GLN A 171 -1.16 -32.14 -27.28
C GLN A 171 -0.70 -31.37 -28.52
N ASN A 172 -0.04 -30.23 -28.34
CA ASN A 172 0.67 -29.53 -29.41
C ASN A 172 2.18 -29.71 -29.19
N VAL A 173 2.80 -30.58 -29.99
CA VAL A 173 4.24 -30.86 -29.88
C VAL A 173 5.00 -30.01 -30.89
N SER A 174 5.95 -29.19 -30.42
CA SER A 174 6.76 -28.35 -31.29
C SER A 174 8.09 -27.97 -30.66
N SER A 175 9.02 -27.45 -31.47
CA SER A 175 10.29 -26.91 -31.00
C SER A 175 10.16 -25.56 -30.27
N TYR A 176 8.99 -24.91 -30.35
CA TYR A 176 8.76 -23.57 -29.80
C TYR A 176 7.44 -23.51 -29.03
N PRO A 177 7.29 -24.25 -27.92
CA PRO A 177 6.00 -24.44 -27.26
C PRO A 177 5.42 -23.13 -26.71
N LEU A 178 6.26 -22.19 -26.23
CA LEU A 178 5.80 -20.87 -25.81
C LEU A 178 5.24 -20.05 -26.99
N THR A 179 5.86 -20.14 -28.17
CA THR A 179 5.40 -19.46 -29.39
C THR A 179 4.00 -19.96 -29.75
N ASP A 180 3.81 -21.27 -29.79
CA ASP A 180 2.52 -21.87 -30.14
C ASP A 180 1.43 -21.53 -29.11
N PHE A 181 1.78 -21.49 -27.82
CA PHE A 181 0.86 -21.05 -26.78
C PHE A 181 0.36 -19.62 -27.00
N ILE A 182 1.27 -18.69 -27.34
CA ILE A 182 0.91 -17.30 -27.62
C ILE A 182 0.03 -17.21 -28.88
N ASP A 183 0.39 -17.91 -29.95
CA ASP A 183 -0.39 -17.88 -31.18
C ASP A 183 -1.79 -18.47 -30.96
N TRP A 184 -1.89 -19.54 -30.18
CA TRP A 184 -3.16 -20.12 -29.77
C TRP A 184 -4.02 -19.14 -28.93
N ILE A 185 -3.49 -18.56 -27.85
CA ILE A 185 -4.33 -17.74 -26.95
C ILE A 185 -4.83 -16.46 -27.64
N LEU A 186 -4.06 -15.93 -28.59
CA LEU A 186 -4.43 -14.75 -29.38
C LEU A 186 -5.56 -15.02 -30.39
N THR A 187 -5.85 -16.28 -30.75
CA THR A 187 -6.97 -16.62 -31.66
C THR A 187 -8.35 -16.59 -31.00
N SER A 188 -8.42 -16.38 -29.68
CA SER A 188 -9.67 -16.40 -28.91
C SER A 188 -10.77 -15.53 -29.51
N GLU A 189 -12.00 -16.06 -29.54
CA GLU A 189 -13.19 -15.35 -30.01
C GLU A 189 -13.96 -14.65 -28.89
N HIS A 190 -13.50 -14.83 -27.66
CA HIS A 190 -14.08 -14.24 -26.46
C HIS A 190 -13.01 -13.46 -25.71
N ASP A 191 -13.45 -12.48 -24.92
CA ASP A 191 -12.59 -11.89 -23.89
C ASP A 191 -12.04 -13.03 -23.02
N THR A 192 -10.73 -13.04 -22.80
CA THR A 192 -10.03 -14.09 -22.07
C THR A 192 -9.27 -13.50 -20.89
N ILE A 193 -9.40 -14.12 -19.72
CA ILE A 193 -8.56 -13.85 -18.56
C ILE A 193 -7.71 -15.08 -18.28
N ALA A 194 -6.41 -14.93 -18.47
CA ALA A 194 -5.41 -15.97 -18.30
C ALA A 194 -4.69 -15.79 -16.95
N PHE A 195 -4.78 -16.79 -16.09
CA PHE A 195 -4.17 -16.83 -14.78
C PHE A 195 -2.98 -17.80 -14.75
N SER A 196 -1.87 -17.31 -14.24
CA SER A 196 -0.76 -18.13 -13.72
C SER A 196 -0.61 -17.85 -12.23
N HIS A 197 -0.04 -18.78 -11.47
CA HIS A 197 0.10 -18.64 -10.02
C HIS A 197 1.52 -18.22 -9.65
N PHE A 198 1.67 -17.04 -9.02
CA PHE A 198 2.96 -16.38 -8.83
C PHE A 198 3.65 -15.97 -10.15
N GLY A 199 2.91 -16.04 -11.27
CA GLY A 199 3.45 -15.81 -12.61
C GLY A 199 3.88 -14.36 -12.87
N GLY A 200 3.45 -13.40 -12.05
CA GLY A 200 3.88 -12.00 -12.13
C GLY A 200 5.39 -11.79 -11.97
N ARG A 201 6.11 -12.80 -11.43
CA ARG A 201 7.58 -12.83 -11.34
C ARG A 201 8.22 -13.97 -12.14
N PHE A 202 7.42 -14.74 -12.88
CA PHE A 202 7.87 -15.93 -13.59
C PHE A 202 7.20 -16.05 -14.96
N ASP A 203 6.09 -16.79 -15.06
CA ASP A 203 5.33 -17.11 -16.27
C ASP A 203 5.05 -15.88 -17.14
N MET A 204 4.51 -14.82 -16.53
CA MET A 204 4.11 -13.61 -17.23
C MET A 204 5.31 -12.85 -17.81
N ILE A 205 6.51 -13.00 -17.23
CA ILE A 205 7.73 -12.36 -17.75
C ILE A 205 8.17 -13.05 -19.05
N LEU A 206 8.04 -14.37 -19.12
CA LEU A 206 8.35 -15.16 -20.31
C LEU A 206 7.29 -14.95 -21.39
N VAL A 207 6.01 -14.91 -21.02
CA VAL A 207 4.89 -14.52 -21.90
C VAL A 207 5.09 -13.12 -22.46
N PHE A 208 5.50 -12.16 -21.62
CA PHE A 208 5.81 -10.79 -22.05
C PHE A 208 6.85 -10.78 -23.17
N LYS A 209 7.96 -11.51 -23.00
CA LYS A 209 8.99 -11.66 -24.06
C LYS A 209 8.41 -12.20 -25.36
N ALA A 210 7.58 -13.24 -25.29
CA ALA A 210 7.02 -13.85 -26.49
C ALA A 210 5.99 -12.98 -27.22
N LEU A 211 5.22 -12.16 -26.49
CA LEU A 211 4.36 -11.12 -27.08
C LEU A 211 5.22 -10.03 -27.72
N PHE A 212 6.22 -9.55 -26.98
CA PHE A 212 7.09 -8.47 -27.41
C PHE A 212 7.85 -8.80 -28.71
N VAL A 213 8.41 -10.01 -28.83
CA VAL A 213 9.09 -10.47 -30.07
C VAL A 213 8.15 -10.48 -31.29
N ARG A 214 6.82 -10.53 -31.08
CA ARG A 214 5.80 -10.40 -32.13
C ARG A 214 5.40 -8.96 -32.44
N LYS A 215 6.14 -7.96 -31.92
CA LYS A 215 5.82 -6.53 -32.01
C LYS A 215 4.44 -6.21 -31.42
N MET A 216 4.08 -6.92 -30.35
CA MET A 216 2.84 -6.70 -29.62
C MET A 216 3.15 -5.97 -28.31
N ASN A 217 2.60 -4.78 -28.14
CA ASN A 217 2.83 -3.92 -26.98
C ASN A 217 1.61 -3.98 -26.03
N PRO A 218 1.64 -4.83 -24.97
CA PRO A 218 0.54 -4.90 -24.02
C PRO A 218 0.50 -3.66 -23.11
N ASP A 219 -0.69 -3.25 -22.69
CA ASP A 219 -0.86 -2.36 -21.54
C ASP A 219 -0.42 -3.12 -20.29
N MET A 220 0.45 -2.53 -19.46
CA MET A 220 1.03 -3.22 -18.30
C MET A 220 0.80 -2.46 -17.00
N ILE A 221 0.47 -3.21 -15.94
CA ILE A 221 0.51 -2.75 -14.56
C ILE A 221 1.63 -3.49 -13.84
N LYS A 222 2.67 -2.79 -13.40
CA LYS A 222 3.86 -3.39 -12.79
C LYS A 222 4.38 -2.62 -11.57
N LYS A 223 5.19 -3.30 -10.76
CA LYS A 223 6.05 -2.68 -9.73
C LYS A 223 7.45 -3.30 -9.81
N GLY A 224 8.43 -2.53 -10.25
CA GLY A 224 9.75 -3.07 -10.62
C GLY A 224 9.59 -4.18 -11.67
N ASN A 225 10.21 -5.33 -11.44
CA ASN A 225 10.10 -6.52 -12.30
C ASN A 225 8.93 -7.47 -11.93
N LYS A 226 7.97 -7.04 -11.10
CA LYS A 226 6.73 -7.79 -10.86
C LYS A 226 5.61 -7.23 -11.73
N LEU A 227 5.05 -8.06 -12.60
CA LEU A 227 3.82 -7.79 -13.34
C LEU A 227 2.60 -8.15 -12.48
N TYR A 228 1.58 -7.30 -12.50
CA TYR A 228 0.28 -7.59 -11.89
C TYR A 228 -0.76 -7.94 -12.95
N GLU A 229 -0.74 -7.21 -14.07
CA GLU A 229 -1.63 -7.41 -15.20
C GLU A 229 -0.92 -7.03 -16.51
N MET A 230 -1.17 -7.80 -17.56
CA MET A 230 -0.89 -7.42 -18.94
C MET A 230 -2.18 -7.54 -19.74
N LYS A 231 -2.50 -6.52 -20.54
CA LYS A 231 -3.71 -6.51 -21.36
C LYS A 231 -3.35 -6.24 -22.81
N ILE A 232 -3.91 -7.05 -23.70
CA ILE A 232 -3.75 -6.90 -25.13
C ILE A 232 -5.06 -7.14 -25.86
N LYS A 233 -5.28 -6.43 -26.97
CA LYS A 233 -6.37 -6.74 -27.91
C LYS A 233 -5.85 -7.65 -29.00
N ASN A 234 -6.56 -8.73 -29.27
CA ASN A 234 -6.23 -9.57 -30.41
C ASN A 234 -6.78 -9.01 -31.73
N ARG A 235 -6.47 -9.68 -32.84
CA ARG A 235 -6.92 -9.28 -34.20
C ARG A 235 -8.44 -9.24 -34.36
N LYS A 236 -9.20 -9.96 -33.53
CA LYS A 236 -10.67 -9.98 -33.51
C LYS A 236 -11.27 -8.88 -32.60
N GLY A 237 -10.44 -8.08 -31.94
CA GLY A 237 -10.87 -7.02 -31.02
C GLY A 237 -11.22 -7.49 -29.61
N CYS A 238 -11.05 -8.78 -29.29
CA CYS A 238 -11.26 -9.36 -27.97
C CYS A 238 -10.10 -9.01 -27.04
N SER A 239 -10.39 -8.79 -25.76
CA SER A 239 -9.36 -8.51 -24.76
C SER A 239 -8.77 -9.80 -24.20
N ILE A 240 -7.45 -9.95 -24.25
CA ILE A 240 -6.69 -11.00 -23.56
C ILE A 240 -5.97 -10.35 -22.37
N ILE A 241 -6.26 -10.82 -21.17
CA ILE A 241 -5.76 -10.24 -19.91
C ILE A 241 -5.00 -11.32 -19.15
N PHE A 242 -3.70 -11.15 -18.97
CA PHE A 242 -2.88 -12.01 -18.14
C PHE A 242 -2.83 -11.47 -16.70
N ARG A 243 -3.10 -12.31 -15.71
CA ARG A 243 -3.09 -11.96 -14.29
C ARG A 243 -2.35 -12.99 -13.45
N ASP A 244 -1.77 -12.51 -12.37
CA ASP A 244 -1.17 -13.36 -11.35
C ASP A 244 -2.20 -13.64 -10.24
N SER A 245 -2.63 -14.91 -10.14
CA SER A 245 -3.65 -15.35 -9.18
C SER A 245 -3.18 -15.25 -7.72
N PHE A 246 -1.86 -15.20 -7.48
CA PHE A 246 -1.29 -15.01 -6.15
C PHE A 246 -1.72 -13.67 -5.52
N ASN A 247 -2.08 -12.66 -6.34
CA ASN A 247 -2.56 -11.39 -5.82
C ASN A 247 -4.01 -11.45 -5.27
N LEU A 248 -4.77 -12.50 -5.63
CA LEU A 248 -6.09 -12.81 -5.07
C LEU A 248 -5.97 -13.85 -3.94
N MET A 249 -5.10 -14.84 -4.10
CA MET A 249 -4.90 -15.96 -3.18
C MET A 249 -3.39 -16.06 -2.79
N PRO A 250 -2.90 -15.24 -1.84
CA PRO A 250 -1.48 -15.07 -1.55
C PRO A 250 -0.90 -16.20 -0.69
N MET A 251 -0.94 -17.43 -1.19
CA MET A 251 -0.35 -18.63 -0.59
C MET A 251 0.22 -19.54 -1.68
N PRO A 252 1.14 -20.48 -1.37
CA PRO A 252 1.67 -21.42 -2.37
C PRO A 252 0.56 -22.27 -3.02
N LEU A 253 0.75 -22.64 -4.29
CA LEU A 253 -0.23 -23.44 -5.05
C LEU A 253 -0.63 -24.74 -4.32
N ALA A 254 0.34 -25.47 -3.77
CA ALA A 254 0.09 -26.70 -3.01
C ALA A 254 -0.79 -26.46 -1.77
N SER A 255 -0.69 -25.28 -1.15
CA SER A 255 -1.52 -24.92 0.01
C SER A 255 -2.97 -24.60 -0.38
N LEU A 256 -3.27 -24.38 -1.67
CA LEU A 256 -4.63 -24.13 -2.15
C LEU A 256 -5.51 -25.39 -2.09
N VAL A 257 -4.92 -26.59 -2.24
CA VAL A 257 -5.65 -27.87 -2.19
C VAL A 257 -6.34 -28.06 -0.84
N PRO A 258 -5.62 -28.07 0.30
CA PRO A 258 -6.27 -28.18 1.61
C PRO A 258 -6.99 -26.89 2.03
N ALA A 259 -6.65 -25.72 1.46
CA ALA A 259 -7.40 -24.50 1.72
C ALA A 259 -8.82 -24.65 1.15
N PHE A 260 -8.96 -24.81 -0.15
CA PHE A 260 -10.27 -24.83 -0.81
C PHE A 260 -10.95 -26.20 -0.83
N SER A 261 -10.44 -27.16 -0.04
CA SER A 261 -10.91 -28.55 0.00
C SER A 261 -11.08 -29.15 -1.41
N LEU A 262 -10.09 -28.93 -2.26
CA LEU A 262 -10.15 -29.34 -3.67
C LEU A 262 -10.03 -30.86 -3.79
N ASN A 263 -10.92 -31.48 -4.56
CA ASN A 263 -10.84 -32.91 -4.89
C ASN A 263 -9.86 -33.14 -6.06
N VAL A 264 -8.57 -32.89 -5.80
CA VAL A 264 -7.46 -33.01 -6.77
C VAL A 264 -6.27 -33.67 -6.09
N GLN A 265 -5.35 -34.25 -6.87
CA GLN A 265 -4.14 -34.86 -6.33
C GLN A 265 -3.22 -33.80 -5.70
N ASP A 266 -2.60 -34.16 -4.58
CA ASP A 266 -1.56 -33.32 -3.97
C ASP A 266 -0.41 -33.06 -4.93
N LYS A 267 0.19 -31.87 -4.81
CA LYS A 267 1.29 -31.46 -5.67
C LYS A 267 2.54 -32.31 -5.38
N PRO A 268 3.06 -33.08 -6.35
CA PRO A 268 4.21 -33.95 -6.11
C PRO A 268 5.54 -33.18 -6.11
N PHE A 269 6.61 -33.81 -5.63
CA PHE A 269 7.97 -33.28 -5.75
C PHE A 269 8.48 -33.44 -7.18
N PHE A 270 9.07 -32.38 -7.75
CA PHE A 270 9.58 -32.38 -9.11
C PHE A 270 11.08 -32.05 -9.15
N PRO A 271 11.91 -32.83 -9.87
CA PRO A 271 13.35 -32.60 -9.98
C PRO A 271 13.66 -31.50 -11.01
N HIS A 272 13.49 -30.23 -10.63
CA HIS A 272 13.66 -29.08 -11.52
C HIS A 272 15.03 -29.01 -12.22
N MET A 273 16.10 -29.53 -11.61
CA MET A 273 17.40 -29.57 -12.29
C MET A 273 17.50 -30.73 -13.28
N ALA A 274 16.70 -31.79 -13.17
CA ALA A 274 16.68 -32.88 -14.16
C ALA A 274 15.93 -32.48 -15.45
N ASN A 275 15.26 -31.33 -15.47
CA ASN A 275 14.61 -30.79 -16.66
C ASN A 275 15.63 -30.20 -17.66
N ARG A 276 16.25 -31.09 -18.45
CA ARG A 276 17.28 -30.76 -19.44
C ARG A 276 17.08 -31.53 -20.75
N PRO A 277 17.56 -31.03 -21.90
CA PRO A 277 17.39 -31.69 -23.20
C PRO A 277 17.90 -33.14 -23.23
N GLU A 278 18.99 -33.44 -22.52
CA GLU A 278 19.67 -34.73 -22.56
C GLU A 278 18.88 -35.87 -21.90
N ASN A 279 17.88 -35.52 -21.09
CA ASN A 279 17.08 -36.46 -20.30
C ASN A 279 15.76 -36.87 -20.99
N TYR A 280 15.38 -36.23 -22.09
CA TYR A 280 14.19 -36.62 -22.87
C TYR A 280 14.34 -38.01 -23.48
N GLY A 281 13.28 -38.81 -23.42
CA GLY A 281 13.26 -40.17 -23.98
C GLY A 281 14.15 -41.17 -23.24
N LYS A 282 14.63 -40.83 -22.03
CA LYS A 282 15.43 -41.69 -21.17
C LYS A 282 14.71 -41.96 -19.85
N LEU A 283 15.01 -43.12 -19.27
CA LEU A 283 14.74 -43.39 -17.86
C LEU A 283 15.94 -42.94 -17.04
N ILE A 284 15.71 -42.04 -16.09
CA ILE A 284 16.72 -41.52 -15.17
C ILE A 284 16.30 -41.72 -13.70
N PHE A 285 17.24 -41.53 -12.78
CA PHE A 285 17.01 -41.58 -11.34
C PHE A 285 17.55 -40.26 -10.74
N PRO A 286 16.71 -39.22 -10.61
CA PRO A 286 17.14 -37.90 -10.17
C PRO A 286 17.70 -37.94 -8.73
N GLU A 287 18.78 -37.19 -8.49
CA GLU A 287 19.41 -37.10 -7.17
C GLU A 287 18.74 -36.03 -6.30
N LYS A 288 19.07 -35.97 -5.00
CA LYS A 288 18.46 -35.00 -4.07
C LYS A 288 18.66 -33.55 -4.52
N GLU A 289 19.85 -33.25 -5.02
CA GLU A 289 20.23 -31.95 -5.59
C GLU A 289 19.30 -31.53 -6.74
N ASP A 290 18.77 -32.49 -7.50
CA ASP A 290 17.90 -32.17 -8.63
C ASP A 290 16.56 -31.55 -8.20
N TYR A 291 16.14 -31.82 -6.97
CA TYR A 291 14.92 -31.27 -6.33
C TYR A 291 15.16 -29.95 -5.60
N LEU A 292 16.38 -29.38 -5.67
CA LEU A 292 16.76 -28.15 -4.98
C LEU A 292 16.61 -28.26 -3.44
N VAL A 293 16.91 -29.44 -2.88
CA VAL A 293 16.68 -29.81 -1.47
C VAL A 293 17.20 -28.78 -0.45
N ARG A 294 18.38 -28.18 -0.69
CA ARG A 294 18.99 -27.15 0.17
C ARG A 294 18.12 -25.90 0.37
N GLY A 295 17.27 -25.60 -0.63
CA GLY A 295 16.37 -24.45 -0.60
C GLY A 295 15.07 -24.69 0.18
N MET A 296 14.79 -25.93 0.60
CA MET A 296 13.53 -26.29 1.24
C MET A 296 13.47 -25.78 2.69
N MET A 297 12.27 -25.37 3.12
CA MET A 297 12.01 -25.08 4.54
C MET A 297 12.11 -26.37 5.36
N PRO A 298 12.50 -26.31 6.65
CA PRO A 298 12.76 -27.50 7.47
C PRO A 298 11.64 -28.56 7.46
N GLU A 299 10.37 -28.16 7.57
CA GLU A 299 9.24 -29.10 7.50
C GLU A 299 9.11 -29.79 6.14
N LYS A 300 9.21 -29.02 5.05
CA LYS A 300 9.16 -29.56 3.69
C LYS A 300 10.36 -30.45 3.40
N HIS A 301 11.53 -30.13 3.95
CA HIS A 301 12.74 -30.93 3.85
C HIS A 301 12.55 -32.30 4.51
N LYS A 302 11.99 -32.36 5.73
CA LYS A 302 11.67 -33.62 6.41
C LYS A 302 10.71 -34.50 5.59
N LEU A 303 9.65 -33.92 5.05
CA LEU A 303 8.71 -34.64 4.17
C LEU A 303 9.38 -35.11 2.87
N PHE A 304 10.25 -34.29 2.29
CA PHE A 304 11.02 -34.65 1.10
C PHE A 304 11.96 -35.83 1.36
N GLU A 305 12.70 -35.82 2.47
CA GLU A 305 13.62 -36.90 2.83
C GLU A 305 12.88 -38.24 2.96
N GLN A 306 11.74 -38.27 3.67
CA GLN A 306 10.89 -39.46 3.79
C GLN A 306 10.39 -39.93 2.42
N TRP A 307 9.90 -39.01 1.60
CA TRP A 307 9.42 -39.31 0.26
C TRP A 307 10.54 -39.83 -0.66
N PHE A 308 11.73 -39.21 -0.60
CA PHE A 308 12.86 -39.53 -1.46
C PHE A 308 13.41 -40.92 -1.15
N GLU A 309 13.52 -41.30 0.13
CA GLU A 309 13.98 -42.65 0.50
C GLU A 309 13.10 -43.76 -0.08
N ILE A 310 11.79 -43.51 -0.17
CA ILE A 310 10.82 -44.44 -0.78
C ILE A 310 10.90 -44.43 -2.31
N ASN A 311 11.16 -43.27 -2.93
CA ASN A 311 11.01 -43.07 -4.38
C ASN A 311 12.32 -43.00 -5.17
N LYS A 312 13.49 -43.03 -4.51
CA LYS A 312 14.81 -42.86 -5.16
C LYS A 312 15.14 -43.90 -6.23
N TYR A 313 14.51 -45.08 -6.18
CA TYR A 313 14.66 -46.15 -7.18
C TYR A 313 13.49 -46.24 -8.16
N THR A 314 12.57 -45.28 -8.14
CA THR A 314 11.47 -45.20 -9.10
C THR A 314 11.98 -44.58 -10.41
N PRO A 315 11.86 -45.28 -11.56
CA PRO A 315 12.31 -44.73 -12.85
C PRO A 315 11.56 -43.44 -13.22
N PHE A 316 12.31 -42.38 -13.53
CA PHE A 316 11.78 -41.09 -13.93
C PHE A 316 11.90 -40.90 -15.44
N GLN A 317 10.77 -40.59 -16.10
CA GLN A 317 10.72 -40.27 -17.53
C GLN A 317 10.25 -38.82 -17.70
N LEU A 318 11.13 -37.94 -18.18
CA LEU A 318 10.95 -36.49 -18.09
C LEU A 318 9.65 -36.00 -18.75
N GLU A 319 9.38 -36.40 -20.00
CA GLU A 319 8.19 -35.97 -20.73
C GLU A 319 6.87 -36.40 -20.08
N GLU A 320 6.82 -37.60 -19.50
CA GLU A 320 5.62 -38.12 -18.81
C GLU A 320 5.42 -37.38 -17.47
N GLN A 321 6.50 -37.12 -16.75
CA GLN A 321 6.45 -36.44 -15.45
C GLN A 321 6.16 -34.94 -15.59
N LEU A 322 6.70 -34.27 -16.61
CA LEU A 322 6.32 -32.90 -16.97
C LEU A 322 4.82 -32.81 -17.23
N ALA A 323 4.28 -33.75 -18.02
CA ALA A 323 2.87 -33.76 -18.34
C ALA A 323 2.00 -33.97 -17.10
N ALA A 324 2.33 -34.94 -16.24
CA ALA A 324 1.61 -35.19 -15.00
C ALA A 324 1.66 -33.97 -14.04
N TYR A 325 2.87 -33.42 -13.82
CA TYR A 325 3.11 -32.32 -12.90
C TYR A 325 2.40 -31.02 -13.33
N CYS A 326 2.66 -30.54 -14.55
CA CYS A 326 2.10 -29.27 -15.02
C CYS A 326 0.59 -29.35 -15.22
N THR A 327 0.05 -30.50 -15.63
CA THR A 327 -1.41 -30.68 -15.76
C THR A 327 -2.09 -30.65 -14.40
N ASN A 328 -1.47 -31.25 -13.36
CA ASN A 328 -1.99 -31.16 -11.99
C ASN A 328 -1.96 -29.71 -11.48
N ASP A 329 -0.90 -28.95 -11.77
CA ASP A 329 -0.78 -27.55 -11.35
C ASP A 329 -1.92 -26.67 -11.90
N VAL A 330 -2.27 -26.81 -13.18
CA VAL A 330 -3.39 -26.05 -13.77
C VAL A 330 -4.75 -26.56 -13.31
N GLU A 331 -4.87 -27.83 -12.92
CA GLU A 331 -6.10 -28.38 -12.32
C GLU A 331 -6.33 -27.81 -10.92
N ILE A 332 -5.29 -27.79 -10.08
CA ILE A 332 -5.32 -27.14 -8.76
C ILE A 332 -5.67 -25.66 -8.91
N LEU A 333 -4.99 -24.96 -9.82
CA LEU A 333 -5.18 -23.53 -10.02
C LEU A 333 -6.60 -23.22 -10.48
N ILE A 334 -7.14 -23.95 -11.46
CA ILE A 334 -8.52 -23.71 -11.89
C ILE A 334 -9.50 -24.03 -10.75
N GLY A 335 -9.35 -25.16 -10.06
CA GLY A 335 -10.20 -25.52 -8.93
C GLY A 335 -10.25 -24.41 -7.87
N ALA A 336 -9.08 -23.90 -7.47
CA ALA A 336 -8.97 -22.81 -6.51
C ALA A 336 -9.62 -21.51 -6.99
N LEU A 337 -9.38 -21.09 -8.24
CA LEU A 337 -9.97 -19.88 -8.82
C LEU A 337 -11.50 -19.93 -8.80
N LEU A 338 -12.07 -21.09 -9.10
CA LEU A 338 -13.51 -21.27 -9.21
C LEU A 338 -14.20 -21.39 -7.85
N THR A 339 -13.60 -22.10 -6.90
CA THR A 339 -14.07 -22.11 -5.50
C THR A 339 -14.02 -20.69 -4.94
N PHE A 340 -12.91 -19.98 -5.13
CA PHE A 340 -12.76 -18.58 -4.71
C PHE A 340 -13.82 -17.66 -5.33
N GLN A 341 -14.09 -17.81 -6.64
CA GLN A 341 -15.13 -17.05 -7.33
C GLN A 341 -16.52 -17.32 -6.76
N THR A 342 -16.84 -18.60 -6.53
CA THR A 342 -18.15 -19.04 -6.01
C THR A 342 -18.38 -18.50 -4.61
N GLU A 343 -17.39 -18.65 -3.73
CA GLU A 343 -17.46 -18.13 -2.36
C GLU A 343 -17.63 -16.61 -2.34
N PHE A 344 -16.90 -15.86 -3.17
CA PHE A 344 -17.09 -14.42 -3.30
C PHE A 344 -18.44 -14.03 -3.88
N LYS A 345 -18.97 -14.79 -4.83
CA LYS A 345 -20.28 -14.51 -5.45
C LYS A 345 -21.44 -14.75 -4.49
N ASN A 346 -21.30 -15.71 -3.57
CA ASN A 346 -22.34 -16.01 -2.57
C ASN A 346 -22.47 -14.90 -1.51
N ILE A 347 -21.38 -14.19 -1.23
CA ILE A 347 -21.34 -13.15 -0.19
C ILE A 347 -21.47 -11.74 -0.76
N SER A 348 -20.95 -11.51 -1.97
CA SER A 348 -21.11 -10.23 -2.65
C SER A 348 -22.42 -10.22 -3.43
N ASN A 349 -23.10 -9.07 -3.56
CA ASN A 349 -24.30 -8.91 -4.41
C ASN A 349 -24.02 -9.12 -5.93
N GLY A 350 -23.44 -10.25 -6.30
CA GLY A 350 -23.30 -10.78 -7.65
C GLY A 350 -22.13 -10.26 -8.48
N PHE A 351 -21.07 -9.69 -7.90
CA PHE A 351 -19.90 -9.26 -8.70
C PHE A 351 -18.89 -10.39 -8.91
N ASP A 352 -18.27 -10.40 -10.10
CA ASP A 352 -17.34 -11.44 -10.50
C ASP A 352 -15.92 -11.01 -10.13
N VAL A 353 -15.42 -11.58 -9.03
CA VAL A 353 -14.10 -11.23 -8.48
C VAL A 353 -12.96 -11.48 -9.47
N LEU A 354 -13.02 -12.56 -10.25
CA LEU A 354 -11.96 -12.94 -11.18
C LEU A 354 -11.88 -11.99 -12.37
N ARG A 355 -13.03 -11.48 -12.82
CA ARG A 355 -13.07 -10.49 -13.90
C ARG A 355 -12.71 -9.10 -13.43
N GLU A 356 -13.17 -8.72 -12.25
CA GLU A 356 -13.24 -7.32 -11.87
C GLU A 356 -12.19 -6.87 -10.87
N SER A 357 -11.44 -7.81 -10.30
CA SER A 357 -10.41 -7.52 -9.33
C SER A 357 -9.13 -8.25 -9.69
N MET A 358 -8.03 -7.50 -9.68
CA MET A 358 -6.67 -8.01 -9.85
C MET A 358 -6.03 -8.40 -8.52
N THR A 359 -6.53 -7.84 -7.40
CA THR A 359 -5.99 -8.09 -6.06
C THR A 359 -7.11 -8.26 -5.05
N ILE A 360 -6.83 -9.00 -3.97
CA ILE A 360 -7.78 -9.20 -2.87
C ILE A 360 -8.24 -7.87 -2.26
N ALA A 361 -7.34 -6.91 -2.06
CA ALA A 361 -7.69 -5.58 -1.55
C ALA A 361 -8.63 -4.80 -2.49
N SER A 362 -8.51 -4.99 -3.81
CA SER A 362 -9.45 -4.42 -4.79
C SER A 362 -10.83 -5.08 -4.68
N ALA A 363 -10.87 -6.40 -4.47
CA ALA A 363 -12.12 -7.13 -4.26
C ALA A 363 -12.84 -6.68 -2.98
N CYS A 364 -12.11 -6.56 -1.87
CA CYS A 364 -12.65 -6.07 -0.59
C CYS A 364 -13.26 -4.67 -0.70
N MET A 365 -12.54 -3.73 -1.32
CA MET A 365 -13.04 -2.36 -1.52
C MET A 365 -14.27 -2.32 -2.44
N LYS A 366 -14.30 -3.17 -3.47
CA LYS A 366 -15.46 -3.27 -4.36
C LYS A 366 -16.69 -3.83 -3.63
N HIS A 367 -16.51 -4.89 -2.85
CA HIS A 367 -17.55 -5.46 -1.99
C HIS A 367 -18.09 -4.41 -1.00
N PHE A 368 -17.19 -3.70 -0.31
CA PHE A 368 -17.57 -2.63 0.62
C PHE A 368 -18.38 -1.54 -0.08
N ARG A 369 -17.97 -1.08 -1.25
CA ARG A 369 -18.69 -0.04 -2.02
C ARG A 369 -20.04 -0.50 -2.60
N LEU A 370 -20.21 -1.80 -2.83
CA LEU A 370 -21.47 -2.37 -3.35
C LEU A 370 -22.50 -2.60 -2.23
N ASN A 371 -22.04 -3.08 -1.07
CA ASN A 371 -22.93 -3.66 -0.06
C ASN A 371 -23.01 -2.86 1.24
N HIS A 372 -21.97 -2.07 1.56
CA HIS A 372 -21.79 -1.49 2.89
C HIS A 372 -21.69 0.04 2.89
N LEU A 373 -21.19 0.65 1.80
CA LEU A 373 -20.98 2.10 1.72
C LEU A 373 -22.28 2.87 1.40
N LYS A 374 -22.68 3.76 2.30
CA LYS A 374 -23.80 4.69 2.07
C LYS A 374 -23.39 5.84 1.13
N PRO A 375 -24.30 6.41 0.32
CA PRO A 375 -24.03 7.61 -0.49
C PRO A 375 -23.58 8.81 0.37
N MET A 376 -22.66 9.63 -0.16
CA MET A 376 -22.16 10.85 0.50
C MET A 376 -21.65 10.65 1.94
N HIS A 377 -21.08 9.48 2.21
CA HIS A 377 -20.64 9.12 3.55
C HIS A 377 -19.16 9.43 3.77
N LEU A 378 -18.28 8.83 2.97
CA LEU A 378 -16.83 9.01 3.07
C LEU A 378 -16.33 10.01 2.02
N GLY A 379 -15.64 11.07 2.46
CA GLY A 379 -14.98 12.02 1.56
C GLY A 379 -13.80 11.37 0.83
N ILE A 380 -13.56 11.79 -0.41
CA ILE A 380 -12.28 11.59 -1.11
C ILE A 380 -11.34 12.67 -0.59
N VAL A 381 -10.26 12.26 0.07
CA VAL A 381 -9.33 13.18 0.72
C VAL A 381 -8.44 13.84 -0.35
N PRO A 382 -8.43 15.18 -0.47
CA PRO A 382 -7.58 15.87 -1.42
C PRO A 382 -6.09 15.69 -1.06
N GLU A 383 -5.25 15.27 -2.02
CA GLU A 383 -3.81 15.07 -1.76
C GLU A 383 -3.07 16.38 -1.50
N ARG A 384 -3.62 17.49 -2.00
CA ARG A 384 -3.13 18.84 -1.70
C ARG A 384 -3.55 19.33 -0.30
N GLY A 385 -4.30 18.53 0.46
CA GLY A 385 -4.85 18.91 1.76
C GLY A 385 -6.18 19.67 1.65
N TYR A 386 -6.85 19.88 2.78
CA TYR A 386 -8.12 20.64 2.84
C TYR A 386 -7.91 22.16 2.86
N ASP A 387 -6.67 22.60 3.01
CA ASP A 387 -6.27 23.98 3.30
C ASP A 387 -5.98 24.81 2.03
N ASN A 388 -6.55 24.45 0.88
CA ASN A 388 -6.14 24.99 -0.42
C ASN A 388 -6.77 26.34 -0.80
N ALA A 389 -7.54 26.96 0.09
CA ALA A 389 -8.24 28.20 -0.26
C ALA A 389 -7.36 29.45 -0.11
N ASP A 390 -6.35 29.43 0.75
CA ASP A 390 -5.46 30.57 1.03
C ASP A 390 -4.22 30.06 1.77
N ASN A 391 -3.07 29.79 1.13
CA ASN A 391 -1.84 29.47 1.90
C ASN A 391 -0.54 29.62 1.10
N GLN A 392 0.40 30.34 1.71
CA GLN A 392 1.83 30.28 1.39
C GLN A 392 2.36 28.84 1.52
N SER A 393 3.20 28.43 0.57
CA SER A 393 3.88 27.13 0.62
C SER A 393 4.92 27.06 1.75
N LEU A 394 5.24 25.86 2.24
CA LEU A 394 6.35 25.67 3.20
C LEU A 394 7.69 26.20 2.63
N LEU A 395 7.89 26.11 1.31
CA LEU A 395 9.04 26.70 0.63
C LEU A 395 9.05 28.23 0.80
N ALA A 396 7.91 28.89 0.57
CA ALA A 396 7.77 30.32 0.75
C ALA A 396 8.02 30.73 2.21
N LEU A 397 7.46 30.01 3.17
CA LEU A 397 7.65 30.29 4.60
C LEU A 397 9.12 30.20 5.02
N ARG A 398 9.79 29.11 4.63
CA ARG A 398 11.23 28.95 4.89
C ARG A 398 12.07 30.04 4.22
N PHE A 399 11.73 30.40 2.98
CA PHE A 399 12.42 31.46 2.26
C PHE A 399 12.23 32.81 2.94
N LEU A 400 11.01 33.17 3.33
CA LEU A 400 10.71 34.43 3.98
C LEU A 400 11.39 34.50 5.36
N LYS A 401 11.48 33.38 6.10
CA LYS A 401 12.23 33.33 7.36
C LYS A 401 13.73 33.54 7.15
N TRP A 402 14.32 32.86 6.16
CA TRP A 402 15.70 33.10 5.80
C TRP A 402 15.94 34.55 5.33
N TYR A 403 15.01 35.12 4.55
CA TYR A 403 15.10 36.50 4.09
C TYR A 403 15.08 37.49 5.26
N GLU A 404 14.23 37.23 6.26
CA GLU A 404 14.16 37.97 7.52
C GLU A 404 15.51 37.97 8.24
N GLU A 405 16.10 36.78 8.44
CA GLU A 405 17.40 36.59 9.09
C GLU A 405 18.55 37.24 8.30
N LYS A 406 18.57 37.04 6.98
CA LYS A 406 19.65 37.51 6.10
C LYS A 406 19.69 39.03 5.98
N ASN A 407 18.52 39.67 5.94
CA ASN A 407 18.41 41.13 5.76
C ASN A 407 18.15 41.88 7.07
N ASN A 408 18.02 41.17 8.20
CA ASN A 408 17.70 41.75 9.51
C ASN A 408 16.45 42.66 9.47
N VAL A 409 15.41 42.18 8.80
CA VAL A 409 14.10 42.86 8.67
C VAL A 409 13.04 42.10 9.47
N ILE A 410 11.81 42.61 9.51
CA ILE A 410 10.65 41.86 10.02
C ILE A 410 9.71 41.64 8.83
N VAL A 411 9.43 40.39 8.51
CA VAL A 411 8.55 40.04 7.39
C VAL A 411 7.19 39.62 7.93
N ARG A 412 6.16 40.38 7.59
CA ARG A 412 4.77 39.99 7.82
C ARG A 412 4.35 38.95 6.78
N THR A 413 3.89 37.79 7.23
CA THR A 413 3.48 36.64 6.42
C THR A 413 2.05 36.21 6.77
N ALA A 414 1.55 35.12 6.18
CA ALA A 414 0.29 34.50 6.57
C ALA A 414 0.23 34.11 8.06
N HIS A 415 1.38 33.95 8.70
CA HIS A 415 1.52 33.47 10.08
C HIS A 415 1.67 34.60 11.10
N SER A 416 1.79 35.85 10.67
CA SER A 416 1.82 37.01 11.56
C SER A 416 0.46 37.23 12.23
N LYS A 417 0.41 37.88 13.40
CA LYS A 417 -0.83 38.17 14.16
C LYS A 417 -1.95 38.83 13.34
N ASN A 418 -1.57 39.61 12.31
CA ASN A 418 -2.50 40.29 11.41
C ASN A 418 -2.68 39.58 10.04
N GLY A 419 -2.16 38.36 9.88
CA GLY A 419 -2.12 37.60 8.62
C GLY A 419 -1.33 38.30 7.51
N GLU A 420 -1.51 37.87 6.26
CA GLU A 420 -0.90 38.50 5.09
C GLU A 420 -1.35 39.97 4.94
N LYS A 421 -0.45 40.84 4.48
CA LYS A 421 -0.82 42.23 4.16
C LYS A 421 -1.72 42.21 2.92
N ARG A 422 -2.90 42.84 3.04
CA ARG A 422 -3.75 43.15 1.88
C ARG A 422 -3.39 44.52 1.32
N ILE A 423 -3.19 44.58 0.01
CA ILE A 423 -3.03 45.81 -0.78
C ILE A 423 -4.15 45.79 -1.83
N GLY A 424 -5.14 46.66 -1.65
CA GLY A 424 -6.40 46.59 -2.40
C GLY A 424 -7.13 45.26 -2.14
N SER A 425 -7.52 44.57 -3.20
CA SER A 425 -8.17 43.25 -3.14
C SER A 425 -7.20 42.06 -3.04
N TYR A 426 -5.88 42.30 -3.12
CA TYR A 426 -4.87 41.25 -3.20
C TYR A 426 -4.08 41.11 -1.89
N ARG A 427 -3.69 39.88 -1.56
CA ARG A 427 -2.73 39.56 -0.50
C ARG A 427 -1.31 39.40 -1.07
N LEU A 428 -0.30 39.59 -0.24
CA LEU A 428 1.12 39.40 -0.56
C LEU A 428 1.73 38.31 0.32
N ASP A 429 2.64 37.49 -0.23
CA ASP A 429 3.30 36.42 0.53
C ASP A 429 4.20 36.99 1.67
N GLY A 430 4.90 38.08 1.42
CA GLY A 430 5.71 38.76 2.43
C GLY A 430 5.52 40.25 2.41
N TRP A 431 5.57 40.90 3.56
CA TRP A 431 5.45 42.35 3.68
C TRP A 431 6.40 42.94 4.71
N ILE A 432 7.22 43.91 4.29
CA ILE A 432 8.15 44.64 5.15
C ILE A 432 7.64 46.06 5.31
N GLU A 433 7.07 46.37 6.49
CA GLU A 433 6.37 47.64 6.73
C GLU A 433 7.31 48.85 6.61
N LYS A 434 8.53 48.77 7.16
CA LYS A 434 9.52 49.86 7.13
C LYS A 434 9.89 50.28 5.71
N GLU A 435 9.95 49.32 4.78
CA GLU A 435 10.38 49.55 3.40
C GLU A 435 9.21 49.72 2.43
N LYS A 436 7.96 49.53 2.90
CA LYS A 436 6.77 49.39 2.06
C LYS A 436 7.00 48.41 0.89
N LEU A 437 7.64 47.29 1.21
CA LEU A 437 8.09 46.28 0.24
C LEU A 437 7.27 45.00 0.39
N GLY A 438 6.60 44.62 -0.70
CA GLY A 438 6.00 43.30 -0.90
C GLY A 438 7.01 42.29 -1.43
N ILE A 439 6.92 41.05 -0.95
CA ILE A 439 7.64 39.89 -1.46
C ILE A 439 6.61 38.89 -1.96
N GLU A 440 6.81 38.36 -3.17
CA GLU A 440 5.98 37.31 -3.79
C GLU A 440 6.86 36.10 -4.09
N ILE A 441 6.39 34.92 -3.72
CA ILE A 441 7.06 33.64 -3.94
C ILE A 441 6.23 32.81 -4.91
N ASN A 442 6.55 32.89 -6.19
CA ASN A 442 5.82 32.23 -7.24
C ASN A 442 6.23 30.75 -7.36
N GLY A 443 5.32 29.85 -6.99
CA GLY A 443 5.42 28.43 -7.35
C GLY A 443 5.45 28.25 -8.87
N CYS A 444 6.47 27.57 -9.39
CA CYS A 444 6.70 27.52 -10.83
C CYS A 444 5.53 26.89 -11.59
N CYS A 445 4.95 25.82 -11.04
CA CYS A 445 3.82 25.08 -11.62
C CYS A 445 2.49 25.82 -11.53
N TRP A 446 2.34 26.76 -10.59
CA TRP A 446 1.09 27.49 -10.36
C TRP A 446 1.01 28.80 -11.12
N HIS A 447 2.15 29.46 -11.32
CA HIS A 447 2.26 30.75 -12.00
C HIS A 447 2.87 30.63 -13.40
N GLY A 448 3.23 29.41 -13.82
CA GLY A 448 3.82 29.11 -15.11
C GLY A 448 5.17 29.83 -15.29
N CYS A 449 6.21 29.43 -14.57
CA CYS A 449 7.54 30.03 -14.75
C CYS A 449 8.01 29.97 -16.22
N LYS A 450 8.55 31.05 -16.78
CA LYS A 450 9.03 31.08 -18.18
C LYS A 450 10.18 30.10 -18.45
N ASN A 451 10.96 29.77 -17.41
CA ASN A 451 12.08 28.85 -17.51
C ASN A 451 11.65 27.38 -17.33
N CYS A 452 10.55 27.12 -16.61
CA CYS A 452 10.10 25.76 -16.29
C CYS A 452 8.91 25.29 -17.14
N TYR A 453 8.14 26.21 -17.73
CA TYR A 453 6.94 25.93 -18.53
C TYR A 453 7.00 26.75 -19.81
N THR A 454 7.85 26.35 -20.76
CA THR A 454 8.12 27.16 -21.96
C THR A 454 6.91 27.23 -22.90
N ASP A 455 6.10 26.17 -22.96
CA ASP A 455 4.84 26.18 -23.71
C ASP A 455 3.79 27.10 -23.06
N LYS A 456 3.33 28.07 -23.83
CA LYS A 456 2.31 29.05 -23.46
C LYS A 456 0.93 28.43 -23.27
N ASN A 457 0.62 27.37 -24.00
CA ASN A 457 -0.68 26.70 -24.01
C ASN A 457 -0.78 25.59 -22.96
N PHE A 458 0.33 25.25 -22.30
CA PHE A 458 0.37 24.23 -21.26
C PHE A 458 -0.65 24.52 -20.16
N ILE A 459 -1.48 23.52 -19.82
CA ILE A 459 -2.53 23.64 -18.82
C ILE A 459 -1.93 23.40 -17.43
N LEU A 460 -1.85 24.47 -16.65
CA LEU A 460 -1.38 24.44 -15.27
C LEU A 460 -2.38 23.70 -14.36
N PRO A 461 -1.98 23.31 -13.14
CA PRO A 461 -2.85 22.59 -12.18
C PRO A 461 -4.15 23.31 -11.78
N ASN A 462 -4.26 24.60 -12.09
CA ASN A 462 -5.45 25.43 -11.88
C ASN A 462 -6.43 25.44 -13.08
N GLY A 463 -6.14 24.67 -14.13
CA GLY A 463 -6.96 24.55 -15.33
C GLY A 463 -6.81 25.67 -16.36
N LYS A 464 -5.90 26.62 -16.14
CA LYS A 464 -5.59 27.73 -17.08
C LYS A 464 -4.31 27.44 -17.85
N THR A 465 -4.16 28.07 -19.01
CA THR A 465 -2.89 28.03 -19.74
C THR A 465 -1.81 28.83 -19.01
N ALA A 466 -0.54 28.44 -19.19
CA ALA A 466 0.60 29.15 -18.63
C ALA A 466 0.62 30.63 -19.03
N GLU A 467 0.34 30.95 -20.30
CA GLU A 467 0.24 32.33 -20.77
C GLU A 467 -0.91 33.08 -20.08
N LYS A 468 -2.08 32.45 -19.96
CA LYS A 468 -3.23 33.12 -19.33
C LYS A 468 -2.97 33.43 -17.86
N GLN A 469 -2.32 32.52 -17.14
CA GLN A 469 -2.00 32.73 -15.74
C GLN A 469 -0.93 33.82 -15.58
N ARG A 470 0.11 33.84 -16.42
CA ARG A 470 1.11 34.94 -16.45
C ARG A 470 0.49 36.31 -16.68
N GLU A 471 -0.47 36.42 -17.61
CA GLU A 471 -1.19 37.66 -17.86
C GLU A 471 -1.96 38.14 -16.62
N LEU A 472 -2.65 37.21 -15.93
CA LEU A 472 -3.40 37.52 -14.72
C LEU A 472 -2.47 37.98 -13.59
N ASP A 473 -1.33 37.29 -13.39
CA ASP A 473 -0.34 37.66 -12.39
C ASP A 473 0.31 39.00 -12.70
N LYS A 474 0.60 39.28 -13.98
CA LYS A 474 1.12 40.58 -14.42
C LYS A 474 0.13 41.71 -14.10
N LYS A 475 -1.14 41.54 -14.47
CA LYS A 475 -2.21 42.52 -14.17
C LYS A 475 -2.36 42.74 -12.67
N ARG A 476 -2.33 41.67 -11.86
CA ARG A 476 -2.34 41.74 -10.40
C ARG A 476 -1.17 42.58 -9.88
N LEU A 477 0.05 42.31 -10.35
CA LEU A 477 1.25 43.04 -9.92
C LEU A 477 1.25 44.50 -10.37
N GLU A 478 0.75 44.81 -11.56
CA GLU A 478 0.60 46.19 -12.06
C GLU A 478 -0.37 46.99 -11.17
N ILE A 479 -1.51 46.39 -10.76
CA ILE A 479 -2.45 47.02 -9.82
C ILE A 479 -1.79 47.29 -8.47
N ILE A 480 -1.10 46.30 -7.89
CA ILE A 480 -0.44 46.44 -6.59
C ILE A 480 0.64 47.53 -6.63
N LYS A 481 1.45 47.56 -7.69
CA LYS A 481 2.48 48.60 -7.89
C LYS A 481 1.86 49.98 -8.09
N GLY A 482 0.74 50.07 -8.79
CA GLY A 482 -0.03 51.31 -8.97
C GLY A 482 -0.57 51.90 -7.67
N LEU A 483 -0.73 51.08 -6.62
CA LEU A 483 -1.08 51.52 -5.27
C LEU A 483 0.14 52.01 -4.44
N GLY A 484 1.27 52.29 -5.09
CA GLY A 484 2.46 52.88 -4.46
C GLY A 484 3.35 51.90 -3.70
N VAL A 485 3.23 50.60 -3.99
CA VAL A 485 3.96 49.52 -3.31
C VAL A 485 5.08 48.95 -4.19
N LYS A 486 6.28 48.78 -3.63
CA LYS A 486 7.37 48.04 -4.31
C LYS A 486 7.13 46.54 -4.12
N VAL A 487 7.32 45.73 -5.16
CA VAL A 487 7.16 44.26 -5.07
C VAL A 487 8.37 43.55 -5.67
N LYS A 488 9.00 42.65 -4.90
CA LYS A 488 10.03 41.70 -5.37
C LYS A 488 9.40 40.32 -5.57
N VAL A 489 9.66 39.68 -6.71
CA VAL A 489 9.14 38.35 -7.04
C VAL A 489 10.30 37.37 -7.09
N TYR A 490 10.20 36.26 -6.36
CA TYR A 490 11.13 35.14 -6.41
C TYR A 490 10.40 33.90 -6.93
N TRP A 491 11.03 33.18 -7.86
CA TRP A 491 10.48 31.93 -8.38
C TRP A 491 11.00 30.73 -7.62
N GLU A 492 10.15 29.72 -7.45
CA GLU A 492 10.51 28.46 -6.80
C GLU A 492 11.80 27.84 -7.36
N CYS A 493 11.98 27.83 -8.69
CA CYS A 493 13.18 27.27 -9.30
C CYS A 493 14.46 28.03 -8.93
N ASP A 494 14.36 29.34 -8.74
CA ASP A 494 15.49 30.19 -8.38
C ASP A 494 15.84 30.01 -6.90
N ILE A 495 14.82 29.90 -6.03
CA ILE A 495 15.00 29.56 -4.62
C ILE A 495 15.68 28.19 -4.47
N ARG A 496 15.26 27.18 -5.26
CA ARG A 496 15.88 25.86 -5.26
C ARG A 496 17.34 25.90 -5.72
N LYS A 497 17.69 26.73 -6.70
CA LYS A 497 19.08 26.97 -7.10
C LYS A 497 19.85 27.65 -5.97
N MET A 498 19.29 28.67 -5.31
CA MET A 498 19.94 29.32 -4.16
C MET A 498 20.25 28.31 -3.05
N LEU A 499 19.31 27.40 -2.75
CA LEU A 499 19.49 26.35 -1.75
C LEU A 499 20.62 25.37 -2.07
N SER A 500 20.90 25.08 -3.35
CA SER A 500 21.97 24.14 -3.68
C SER A 500 23.36 24.72 -3.41
N VAL A 501 23.50 26.05 -3.45
CA VAL A 501 24.78 26.74 -3.26
C VAL A 501 24.93 27.31 -1.84
N ASP A 502 23.90 27.95 -1.30
CA ASP A 502 23.96 28.68 -0.03
C ASP A 502 23.83 27.74 1.19
N ILE A 503 24.92 27.62 1.96
CA ILE A 503 24.98 26.79 3.17
C ILE A 503 24.18 27.41 4.32
N GLU A 504 24.18 28.74 4.46
CA GLU A 504 23.46 29.45 5.52
C GLU A 504 21.95 29.32 5.31
N MET A 505 21.50 29.48 4.07
CA MET A 505 20.10 29.26 3.68
C MET A 505 19.66 27.83 4.00
N ARG A 506 20.48 26.82 3.67
CA ARG A 506 20.20 25.42 4.04
C ARG A 506 20.09 25.22 5.55
N ARG A 507 20.95 25.87 6.35
CA ARG A 507 20.88 25.80 7.82
C ARG A 507 19.61 26.45 8.36
N SER A 508 19.23 27.63 7.86
CA SER A 508 17.98 28.32 8.23
C SER A 508 16.75 27.48 7.89
N PHE A 509 16.70 26.91 6.68
CA PHE A 509 15.62 26.04 6.23
C PHE A 509 15.47 24.78 7.10
N LYS A 510 16.59 24.20 7.58
CA LYS A 510 16.59 23.05 8.49
C LYS A 510 16.12 23.40 9.90
N LYS A 511 16.37 24.62 10.37
CA LYS A 511 15.94 25.11 11.71
C LYS A 511 14.46 25.53 11.74
N TYR A 512 13.85 25.80 10.58
CA TYR A 512 12.46 26.25 10.50
C TYR A 512 11.49 25.24 11.14
N GLN A 513 10.73 25.72 12.13
CA GLN A 513 9.65 24.97 12.75
C GLN A 513 8.42 24.99 11.82
N ASP A 514 8.06 23.83 11.26
CA ASP A 514 6.98 23.75 10.28
C ASP A 514 5.61 24.06 10.91
N ASP A 515 5.13 25.28 10.71
CA ASP A 515 3.80 25.76 11.07
C ASP A 515 2.83 25.83 9.87
N GLY A 516 3.25 25.31 8.71
CA GLY A 516 2.49 25.31 7.47
C GLY A 516 1.24 24.40 7.51
N PRO A 517 0.58 24.16 6.36
CA PRO A 517 -0.61 23.31 6.28
C PRO A 517 -0.44 21.90 6.86
N ILE A 518 -1.56 21.27 7.23
CA ILE A 518 -1.57 19.87 7.66
C ILE A 518 -1.30 18.96 6.46
N ASN A 519 -0.20 18.20 6.52
CA ASN A 519 0.00 17.04 5.66
C ASN A 519 -0.60 15.80 6.34
N ILE A 520 -1.79 15.38 5.93
CA ILE A 520 -2.49 14.26 6.58
C ILE A 520 -1.64 12.98 6.59
N ARG A 521 -0.85 12.74 5.53
CA ARG A 521 0.00 11.54 5.43
C ARG A 521 1.19 11.57 6.40
N SER A 522 1.60 12.73 6.92
CA SER A 522 2.64 12.79 7.95
C SER A 522 2.14 12.24 9.30
N ALA A 523 0.83 12.32 9.58
CA ALA A 523 0.22 11.69 10.75
C ALA A 523 0.01 10.17 10.59
N PHE A 524 0.14 9.62 9.37
CA PHE A 524 -0.12 8.21 9.12
C PHE A 524 1.11 7.34 9.44
N TYR A 525 1.00 6.60 10.54
CA TYR A 525 2.02 5.70 11.07
C TYR A 525 1.54 4.25 11.09
N GLY A 526 2.49 3.30 11.05
CA GLY A 526 2.20 1.87 11.23
C GLY A 526 2.05 1.48 12.70
N GLY A 527 2.20 0.18 12.98
CA GLY A 527 2.27 -0.36 14.34
C GLY A 527 3.59 -0.01 15.05
N ARG A 528 3.58 -0.07 16.39
CA ARG A 528 4.78 0.01 17.21
C ARG A 528 5.51 -1.34 17.14
N THR A 529 6.81 -1.30 16.86
CA THR A 529 7.63 -2.52 16.79
C THR A 529 9.02 -2.25 17.31
N GLY A 530 9.59 -3.15 18.11
CA GLY A 530 10.99 -3.13 18.50
C GLY A 530 11.24 -3.73 19.88
N PRO A 531 12.51 -4.05 20.18
CA PRO A 531 12.91 -4.50 21.50
C PRO A 531 12.91 -3.34 22.50
N LEU A 532 12.46 -3.63 23.72
CA LEU A 532 12.74 -2.84 24.93
C LEU A 532 13.88 -3.46 25.74
N LYS A 533 14.22 -4.72 25.47
CA LYS A 533 15.39 -5.43 25.98
C LYS A 533 15.95 -6.34 24.88
N LEU A 534 17.27 -6.51 24.83
CA LEU A 534 17.92 -7.36 23.82
C LEU A 534 18.07 -8.81 24.27
N PHE A 535 18.18 -9.07 25.57
CA PHE A 535 18.29 -10.42 26.10
C PHE A 535 17.64 -10.54 27.46
N HIS A 536 16.92 -11.64 27.69
CA HIS A 536 16.37 -11.98 28.98
C HIS A 536 16.25 -13.50 29.13
N ARG A 537 16.70 -14.01 30.27
CA ARG A 537 16.47 -15.39 30.71
C ARG A 537 15.51 -15.34 31.89
N ALA A 538 14.52 -16.24 31.90
CA ALA A 538 13.60 -16.36 33.02
C ALA A 538 14.35 -16.74 34.31
N GLU A 539 14.11 -15.99 35.38
CA GLU A 539 14.61 -16.30 36.73
C GLU A 539 13.65 -17.25 37.48
N PRO A 540 14.08 -17.95 38.55
CA PRO A 540 13.18 -18.75 39.36
C PRO A 540 11.97 -17.95 39.88
N GLY A 541 10.75 -18.44 39.66
CA GLY A 541 9.50 -17.75 40.02
C GLY A 541 9.04 -16.68 39.04
N GLN A 542 9.75 -16.51 37.91
CA GLN A 542 9.41 -15.61 36.82
C GLN A 542 9.07 -16.39 35.55
N LYS A 543 8.06 -15.93 34.81
CA LYS A 543 7.66 -16.46 33.51
C LYS A 543 7.85 -15.42 32.41
N ILE A 544 8.23 -15.86 31.21
CA ILE A 544 8.14 -15.06 29.97
C ILE A 544 6.89 -15.49 29.20
N SER A 545 6.06 -14.53 28.82
CA SER A 545 4.83 -14.75 28.06
C SER A 545 4.85 -13.97 26.74
N TYR A 546 4.32 -14.58 25.68
CA TYR A 546 4.14 -13.97 24.37
C TYR A 546 2.65 -13.95 24.05
N PHE A 547 2.05 -12.77 24.15
CA PHE A 547 0.64 -12.56 23.85
C PHE A 547 0.44 -11.81 22.53
N ASP A 548 -0.52 -12.25 21.73
CA ASP A 548 -0.97 -11.63 20.47
C ASP A 548 -2.44 -11.24 20.59
N VAL A 549 -2.83 -10.09 20.03
CA VAL A 549 -4.23 -9.64 20.03
C VAL A 549 -5.00 -10.38 18.93
N THR A 550 -6.04 -11.09 19.31
CA THR A 550 -6.94 -11.79 18.39
C THR A 550 -7.57 -10.80 17.40
N SER A 551 -7.02 -10.76 16.18
CA SER A 551 -7.52 -9.92 15.08
C SER A 551 -7.63 -8.42 15.45
N LEU A 552 -6.51 -7.80 15.85
CA LEU A 552 -6.45 -6.39 16.27
C LEU A 552 -7.18 -5.42 15.33
N TYR A 553 -6.84 -5.36 14.04
CA TYR A 553 -7.47 -4.38 13.16
C TYR A 553 -8.98 -4.58 12.97
N PRO A 554 -9.48 -5.82 12.77
CA PRO A 554 -10.92 -6.08 12.82
C PRO A 554 -11.60 -5.63 14.13
N PHE A 555 -11.00 -5.90 15.29
CA PHE A 555 -11.50 -5.43 16.58
C PHE A 555 -11.62 -3.90 16.59
N ILE A 556 -10.53 -3.22 16.25
CA ILE A 556 -10.47 -1.76 16.18
C ILE A 556 -11.50 -1.18 15.22
N ASN A 557 -11.70 -1.80 14.05
CA ASN A 557 -12.70 -1.35 13.09
C ASN A 557 -14.15 -1.47 13.61
N VAL A 558 -14.43 -2.38 14.55
CA VAL A 558 -15.75 -2.55 15.18
C VAL A 558 -15.94 -1.63 16.38
N SER A 559 -14.88 -1.41 17.17
CA SER A 559 -14.94 -0.67 18.44
C SER A 559 -14.67 0.84 18.29
N THR A 560 -14.09 1.28 17.17
CA THR A 560 -13.67 2.68 16.98
C THR A 560 -14.72 3.53 16.28
N ILE A 561 -14.86 4.77 16.75
CA ILE A 561 -15.66 5.82 16.10
C ILE A 561 -14.84 6.48 14.98
N TYR A 562 -15.36 6.49 13.75
CA TYR A 562 -14.66 7.04 12.59
C TYR A 562 -15.16 8.43 12.20
N PRO A 563 -14.26 9.37 11.83
CA PRO A 563 -14.66 10.63 11.21
C PRO A 563 -15.18 10.39 9.78
N ILE A 564 -16.29 11.05 9.44
CA ILE A 564 -16.94 10.91 8.13
C ILE A 564 -17.17 12.28 7.47
N GLY A 565 -17.41 12.28 6.16
CA GLY A 565 -17.56 13.51 5.38
C GLY A 565 -16.25 14.28 5.18
N HIS A 566 -16.36 15.61 5.12
CA HIS A 566 -15.23 16.54 4.98
C HIS A 566 -15.10 17.40 6.24
N PRO A 567 -13.87 17.74 6.67
CA PRO A 567 -13.63 18.54 7.87
C PRO A 567 -13.84 20.03 7.62
N GLU A 568 -14.07 20.75 8.70
CA GLU A 568 -13.86 22.20 8.79
C GLU A 568 -12.37 22.48 9.07
N VAL A 569 -11.82 23.48 8.38
CA VAL A 569 -10.40 23.85 8.49
C VAL A 569 -10.27 25.05 9.41
N HIS A 570 -9.51 24.90 10.49
CA HIS A 570 -9.18 25.97 11.43
C HIS A 570 -7.71 26.36 11.29
N ILE A 571 -7.45 27.62 10.93
CA ILE A 571 -6.10 28.22 10.87
C ILE A 571 -5.96 29.13 12.09
N LEU A 572 -5.20 28.69 13.11
CA LEU A 572 -5.22 29.31 14.44
C LEU A 572 -3.90 29.99 14.81
N ASN A 573 -2.78 29.28 14.69
CA ASN A 573 -1.45 29.72 15.13
C ASN A 573 -1.44 30.41 16.50
N LYS A 574 -1.97 29.72 17.52
CA LYS A 574 -2.15 30.25 18.89
C LYS A 574 -1.23 29.57 19.88
N ASP A 575 -0.66 30.34 20.79
CA ASP A 575 -0.02 29.79 21.97
C ASP A 575 -1.10 29.26 22.92
N VAL A 576 -0.86 28.06 23.46
CA VAL A 576 -1.78 27.35 24.35
C VAL A 576 -0.98 26.72 25.51
N ASN A 577 -1.67 26.23 26.53
CA ASN A 577 -1.04 25.43 27.59
C ASN A 577 -1.96 24.25 27.90
N TRP A 578 -2.00 23.26 27.00
CA TRP A 578 -2.82 22.07 27.20
C TRP A 578 -2.01 21.02 27.94
N THR A 579 -2.53 20.57 29.08
CA THR A 579 -1.90 19.59 29.97
C THR A 579 -2.82 18.42 30.29
N LYS A 580 -4.10 18.51 29.91
CA LYS A 580 -5.10 17.45 30.12
C LYS A 580 -6.01 17.32 28.89
N PRO A 581 -6.62 16.15 28.64
CA PRO A 581 -7.48 15.95 27.47
C PRO A 581 -8.64 16.94 27.36
N SER A 582 -9.18 17.43 28.49
CA SER A 582 -10.29 18.38 28.49
C SER A 582 -9.91 19.77 27.96
N ASP A 583 -8.62 20.07 27.80
CA ASP A 583 -8.17 21.29 27.14
C ASP A 583 -8.31 21.20 25.60
N ASN A 584 -8.33 19.97 25.05
CA ASN A 584 -8.55 19.74 23.63
C ASN A 584 -10.06 19.77 23.32
N ILE A 585 -10.55 20.92 22.86
CA ILE A 585 -11.95 21.09 22.43
C ILE A 585 -12.29 20.40 21.09
N TYR A 586 -11.29 19.86 20.38
CA TYR A 586 -11.45 19.23 19.06
C TYR A 586 -11.38 17.70 19.18
N ASN A 587 -12.45 17.11 19.73
CA ASN A 587 -12.51 15.67 20.05
C ASN A 587 -12.39 14.75 18.82
N LEU A 588 -12.78 15.22 17.64
CA LEU A 588 -12.69 14.46 16.38
C LEU A 588 -11.94 15.30 15.34
N GLY A 589 -10.62 15.37 15.48
CA GLY A 589 -9.80 16.22 14.63
C GLY A 589 -8.41 15.69 14.37
N ILE A 590 -7.83 16.16 13.26
CA ILE A 590 -6.39 16.04 13.00
C ILE A 590 -5.77 17.39 13.35
N LEU A 591 -4.84 17.38 14.30
CA LEU A 591 -4.24 18.59 14.85
C LEU A 591 -2.77 18.68 14.44
N LYS A 592 -2.32 19.89 14.15
CA LYS A 592 -0.90 20.23 14.04
C LYS A 592 -0.53 21.17 15.17
N LEU A 593 0.40 20.74 16.00
CA LEU A 593 0.71 21.40 17.27
C LEU A 593 2.18 21.19 17.66
N PHE A 594 2.70 22.02 18.55
CA PHE A 594 4.00 21.79 19.19
C PHE A 594 3.77 21.09 20.52
N VAL A 595 4.37 19.91 20.67
CA VAL A 595 4.23 19.06 21.84
C VAL A 595 5.57 18.85 22.52
N ILE A 596 5.56 18.84 23.85
CA ILE A 596 6.68 18.53 24.72
C ILE A 596 6.33 17.25 25.50
N PRO A 597 7.11 16.18 25.39
CA PRO A 597 6.92 14.98 26.20
C PRO A 597 7.36 15.20 27.66
N PRO A 598 6.77 14.48 28.63
CA PRO A 598 7.23 14.50 30.02
C PRO A 598 8.66 13.96 30.12
N SER A 599 9.44 14.43 31.10
CA SER A 599 10.82 13.95 31.34
C SER A 599 10.89 12.52 31.87
N ASN A 600 9.80 12.05 32.48
CA ASN A 600 9.67 10.70 33.01
C ASN A 600 8.29 10.14 32.67
N ILE A 601 8.27 9.05 31.89
CA ILE A 601 7.09 8.28 31.50
C ILE A 601 7.53 6.83 31.29
N ASP A 602 6.64 5.90 31.61
CA ASP A 602 6.87 4.47 31.50
C ASP A 602 6.84 3.97 30.05
N VAL A 603 5.90 4.49 29.26
CA VAL A 603 5.73 4.14 27.85
C VAL A 603 5.46 5.42 27.04
N PRO A 604 6.38 5.86 26.15
CA PRO A 604 6.14 7.01 25.29
C PRO A 604 4.88 6.84 24.43
N VAL A 605 4.16 7.93 24.13
CA VAL A 605 2.85 7.87 23.45
C VAL A 605 2.95 8.29 21.99
N LEU A 606 3.40 9.53 21.74
CA LEU A 606 3.32 10.12 20.40
C LEU A 606 4.44 9.63 19.46
N PRO A 607 4.09 9.20 18.23
CA PRO A 607 5.07 8.80 17.23
C PRO A 607 5.75 9.98 16.54
N MET A 608 6.94 9.73 16.01
CA MET A 608 7.67 10.62 15.11
C MET A 608 8.39 9.79 14.03
N LYS A 609 8.44 10.31 12.80
CA LYS A 609 9.32 9.80 11.74
C LYS A 609 10.61 10.60 11.68
N ILE A 610 11.75 9.90 11.68
CA ILE A 610 13.09 10.51 11.56
C ILE A 610 13.86 9.79 10.46
N GLY A 611 14.41 10.55 9.52
CA GLY A 611 15.17 10.05 8.38
C GLY A 611 14.94 10.93 7.15
N GLU A 612 15.49 10.53 6.02
CA GLU A 612 15.17 11.12 4.70
C GLU A 612 14.09 10.28 4.01
N ASP A 613 13.40 10.83 3.00
CA ASP A 613 12.14 10.31 2.41
C ASP A 613 12.06 8.79 2.15
N GLN A 614 13.20 8.12 1.87
CA GLN A 614 13.24 6.68 1.57
C GLN A 614 13.64 5.78 2.77
N ASP A 615 14.14 6.37 3.86
CA ASP A 615 14.68 5.68 5.04
C ASP A 615 14.15 6.28 6.38
N GLU A 616 12.87 6.69 6.39
CA GLU A 616 12.21 7.17 7.60
C GLU A 616 12.00 6.03 8.62
N ARG A 617 12.49 6.22 9.84
CA ARG A 617 12.23 5.33 10.98
C ARG A 617 11.07 5.85 11.81
N LEU A 618 10.11 4.98 12.13
CA LEU A 618 9.07 5.25 13.11
C LEU A 618 9.60 5.01 14.53
N LEU A 619 9.62 6.09 15.31
CA LEU A 619 10.10 6.15 16.70
C LEU A 619 9.00 6.69 17.62
N PHE A 620 9.15 6.45 18.92
CA PHE A 620 8.34 7.05 19.98
C PHE A 620 9.27 7.72 21.01
N PRO A 621 9.89 8.86 20.67
CA PRO A 621 10.92 9.47 21.51
C PRO A 621 10.34 10.35 22.63
N LEU A 622 11.15 10.57 23.67
CA LEU A 622 10.98 11.59 24.71
C LEU A 622 11.85 12.84 24.47
N CYS A 623 12.68 12.83 23.44
CA CYS A 623 13.44 13.98 22.97
C CYS A 623 13.66 13.90 21.45
N SER A 624 13.09 14.85 20.71
CA SER A 624 13.25 14.92 19.25
C SER A 624 14.70 15.20 18.84
N THR A 625 15.46 15.93 19.68
CA THR A 625 16.87 16.24 19.42
C THR A 625 17.76 15.01 19.61
N CYS A 626 17.62 14.26 20.72
CA CYS A 626 18.34 12.98 20.90
C CYS A 626 18.09 12.00 19.75
N ALA A 627 16.84 11.89 19.31
CA ALA A 627 16.47 10.95 18.24
C ALA A 627 17.08 11.34 16.87
N LYS A 628 17.38 12.63 16.65
CA LYS A 628 18.11 13.15 15.48
C LYS A 628 19.62 13.00 15.63
N GLU A 629 20.17 13.18 16.83
CA GLU A 629 21.59 13.01 17.15
C GLU A 629 22.03 11.54 17.12
N HIS A 630 21.10 10.61 17.35
CA HIS A 630 21.32 9.15 17.30
C HIS A 630 20.52 8.47 16.16
N PRO A 631 20.84 8.77 14.88
CA PRO A 631 20.07 8.33 13.74
C PRO A 631 20.16 6.81 13.46
N HIS A 632 21.02 6.07 14.15
CA HIS A 632 21.14 4.61 14.02
C HIS A 632 21.04 3.88 15.37
N GLY A 633 20.58 4.57 16.42
CA GLY A 633 20.74 4.09 17.80
C GLY A 633 22.18 4.27 18.29
N ASP A 634 22.46 3.76 19.49
CA ASP A 634 23.80 3.76 20.08
C ASP A 634 23.89 2.71 21.21
N VAL A 635 25.10 2.44 21.70
CA VAL A 635 25.36 1.58 22.86
C VAL A 635 26.06 2.43 23.93
N LYS A 636 25.36 2.76 25.03
CA LYS A 636 25.87 3.64 26.09
C LYS A 636 25.35 3.24 27.46
N GLU A 637 26.27 3.03 28.40
CA GLU A 637 25.96 2.68 29.79
C GLU A 637 25.25 3.81 30.54
N ASN A 638 25.86 5.01 30.55
CA ASN A 638 25.39 6.16 31.32
C ASN A 638 24.62 7.17 30.46
N TYR A 639 23.71 6.70 29.60
CA TYR A 639 22.90 7.58 28.76
C TYR A 639 21.89 8.40 29.59
N SER A 640 21.94 9.72 29.46
CA SER A 640 20.93 10.63 29.98
C SER A 640 20.80 11.84 29.04
N CYS A 641 19.57 12.25 28.77
CA CYS A 641 19.25 13.38 27.90
C CYS A 641 19.70 14.72 28.54
N PRO A 642 20.52 15.52 27.85
CA PRO A 642 20.96 16.83 28.35
C PRO A 642 20.06 18.00 27.88
N HIS A 643 19.09 17.74 27.01
CA HIS A 643 18.32 18.79 26.33
C HIS A 643 17.19 19.36 27.18
N SER A 644 16.89 20.65 26.98
CA SER A 644 15.76 21.33 27.62
C SER A 644 14.41 20.89 27.06
N ASP A 645 13.32 21.17 27.77
CA ASP A 645 11.95 20.81 27.33
C ASP A 645 11.60 21.30 25.93
N TYR A 646 12.00 22.51 25.57
CA TYR A 646 11.79 23.02 24.21
C TYR A 646 12.59 22.25 23.15
N GLN A 647 13.84 21.87 23.44
CA GLN A 647 14.66 21.04 22.54
C GLN A 647 14.14 19.61 22.45
N ARG A 648 13.50 19.10 23.51
CA ARG A 648 12.87 17.78 23.54
C ARG A 648 11.60 17.74 22.70
N GLY A 649 10.85 18.83 22.66
CA GLY A 649 9.60 18.96 21.90
C GLY A 649 9.77 18.95 20.37
N TRP A 650 8.65 18.80 19.66
CA TRP A 650 8.58 18.88 18.20
C TRP A 650 7.20 19.29 17.70
N VAL A 651 7.11 19.67 16.43
CA VAL A 651 5.80 19.83 15.77
C VAL A 651 5.27 18.45 15.39
N SER A 652 4.16 18.07 16.02
CA SER A 652 3.43 16.85 15.72
C SER A 652 2.21 17.14 14.87
N THR A 653 1.93 16.27 13.91
CA THR A 653 0.59 16.13 13.32
C THR A 653 0.02 14.81 13.79
N CYS A 654 -1.06 14.85 14.57
CA CYS A 654 -1.64 13.67 15.20
C CYS A 654 -3.17 13.70 15.21
N THR A 655 -3.76 12.54 15.46
CA THR A 655 -5.20 12.41 15.70
C THR A 655 -5.54 12.91 17.11
N SER A 656 -6.77 13.39 17.30
CA SER A 656 -7.28 13.78 18.61
C SER A 656 -7.22 12.64 19.64
N ILE A 657 -7.45 11.39 19.21
CA ILE A 657 -7.37 10.22 20.11
C ILE A 657 -5.95 9.97 20.64
N GLU A 658 -4.92 10.08 19.80
CA GLU A 658 -3.52 9.94 20.25
C GLU A 658 -3.07 11.15 21.08
N LEU A 659 -3.53 12.36 20.73
CA LEU A 659 -3.22 13.55 21.50
C LEU A 659 -3.80 13.46 22.91
N ASN A 660 -5.06 13.05 23.04
CA ASN A 660 -5.72 12.94 24.33
C ASN A 660 -5.02 11.89 25.20
N GLU A 661 -4.63 10.76 24.63
CA GLU A 661 -3.83 9.76 25.35
C GLU A 661 -2.47 10.31 25.79
N ALA A 662 -1.81 11.11 24.95
CA ALA A 662 -0.55 11.75 25.33
C ALA A 662 -0.71 12.77 26.46
N LEU A 663 -1.78 13.56 26.44
CA LEU A 663 -2.10 14.52 27.50
C LEU A 663 -2.37 13.81 28.84
N ASN A 664 -3.08 12.67 28.83
CA ASN A 664 -3.25 11.82 30.03
C ASN A 664 -1.92 11.39 30.64
N GLU A 665 -0.91 11.16 29.80
CA GLU A 665 0.40 10.70 30.21
C GLU A 665 1.39 11.85 30.48
N GLY A 666 0.92 13.10 30.53
CA GLY A 666 1.71 14.26 30.97
C GLY A 666 2.47 14.98 29.85
N TYR A 667 2.12 14.75 28.59
CA TYR A 667 2.58 15.61 27.49
C TYR A 667 1.98 17.02 27.63
N ILE A 668 2.71 18.03 27.17
CA ILE A 668 2.28 19.43 27.19
C ILE A 668 2.22 19.96 25.76
N VAL A 669 1.13 20.63 25.40
CA VAL A 669 1.03 21.38 24.14
C VAL A 669 1.20 22.85 24.44
N THR A 670 2.20 23.48 23.82
CA THR A 670 2.47 24.92 24.00
C THR A 670 1.99 25.76 22.83
N LYS A 671 1.70 25.14 21.68
CA LYS A 671 1.26 25.85 20.47
C LYS A 671 0.34 25.01 19.59
N LEU A 672 -0.78 25.60 19.16
CA LEU A 672 -1.73 25.02 18.22
C LEU A 672 -1.68 25.77 16.89
N PHE A 673 -1.27 25.07 15.83
CA PHE A 673 -1.13 25.67 14.50
C PHE A 673 -2.45 25.59 13.71
N ARG A 674 -2.93 24.37 13.47
CA ARG A 674 -4.07 24.08 12.59
C ARG A 674 -4.86 22.88 13.07
N VAL A 675 -6.15 22.86 12.74
CA VAL A 675 -7.05 21.73 13.01
C VAL A 675 -7.91 21.41 11.80
N LEU A 676 -8.01 20.13 11.47
CA LEU A 676 -9.06 19.60 10.60
C LEU A 676 -10.13 18.96 11.49
N GLU A 677 -11.23 19.66 11.73
CA GLU A 677 -12.28 19.22 12.64
C GLU A 677 -13.40 18.51 11.87
N PHE A 678 -13.76 17.30 12.29
CA PHE A 678 -14.88 16.56 11.74
C PHE A 678 -16.10 16.73 12.65
N LYS A 679 -17.17 17.33 12.12
CA LYS A 679 -18.45 17.50 12.83
C LYS A 679 -19.32 16.23 12.81
N LYS A 680 -18.97 15.25 11.97
CA LYS A 680 -19.74 14.02 11.76
C LYS A 680 -18.86 12.80 12.01
N TYR A 681 -19.47 11.77 12.59
CA TYR A 681 -18.84 10.49 12.85
C TYR A 681 -19.79 9.32 12.54
N ASP A 682 -19.23 8.12 12.44
CA ASP A 682 -19.97 6.85 12.38
C ASP A 682 -19.22 5.79 13.19
N ASP A 683 -19.89 5.20 14.18
CA ASP A 683 -19.41 4.10 15.02
C ASP A 683 -19.82 2.71 14.48
N GLN A 684 -20.61 2.69 13.40
CA GLN A 684 -21.08 1.49 12.70
C GLN A 684 -20.42 1.31 11.32
N LEU A 685 -19.53 2.22 10.89
CA LEU A 685 -19.01 2.29 9.51
C LEU A 685 -18.53 0.93 8.97
N PHE A 686 -17.76 0.20 9.79
CA PHE A 686 -17.21 -1.11 9.42
C PHE A 686 -17.92 -2.29 10.05
N ARG A 687 -18.80 -2.08 11.04
CA ARG A 687 -19.43 -3.17 11.79
C ARG A 687 -20.12 -4.19 10.87
N PRO A 688 -20.99 -3.81 9.91
CA PRO A 688 -21.62 -4.78 9.01
C PRO A 688 -20.61 -5.59 8.18
N TYR A 689 -19.57 -4.94 7.65
CA TYR A 689 -18.52 -5.61 6.87
C TYR A 689 -17.71 -6.58 7.73
N ILE A 690 -17.28 -6.14 8.92
CA ILE A 690 -16.49 -6.98 9.82
C ILE A 690 -17.33 -8.14 10.34
N SER A 691 -18.58 -7.91 10.75
CA SER A 691 -19.47 -8.97 11.23
C SER A 691 -19.69 -10.05 10.17
N GLU A 692 -19.88 -9.68 8.91
CA GLU A 692 -20.05 -10.61 7.79
C GLU A 692 -18.84 -11.56 7.62
N PHE A 693 -17.64 -11.01 7.53
CA PHE A 693 -16.42 -11.82 7.33
C PHE A 693 -15.92 -12.47 8.62
N MET A 694 -16.20 -11.88 9.78
CA MET A 694 -15.85 -12.49 11.06
C MET A 694 -16.74 -13.69 11.36
N ALA A 695 -18.04 -13.62 11.08
CA ALA A 695 -18.93 -14.77 11.16
C ALA A 695 -18.39 -15.92 10.29
N GLN A 696 -18.04 -15.66 9.02
CA GLN A 696 -17.43 -16.66 8.14
C GLN A 696 -16.13 -17.24 8.71
N LYS A 697 -15.25 -16.40 9.28
CA LYS A 697 -14.00 -16.84 9.91
C LYS A 697 -14.27 -17.74 11.12
N ILE A 698 -15.24 -17.40 11.97
CA ILE A 698 -15.61 -18.15 13.17
C ILE A 698 -16.27 -19.48 12.78
N HIS A 699 -17.28 -19.45 11.90
CA HIS A 699 -17.92 -20.65 11.32
C HIS A 699 -16.86 -21.62 10.79
N SER A 700 -15.94 -21.12 9.97
CA SER A 700 -14.87 -21.90 9.35
C SER A 700 -13.76 -22.33 10.31
N SER A 701 -13.74 -21.82 11.54
CA SER A 701 -12.81 -22.28 12.58
C SER A 701 -13.38 -23.44 13.38
N GLY A 702 -14.70 -23.60 13.41
CA GLY A 702 -15.39 -24.47 14.35
C GLY A 702 -15.24 -23.98 15.79
N PHE A 703 -15.81 -24.74 16.73
CA PHE A 703 -15.63 -24.51 18.16
C PHE A 703 -14.22 -24.94 18.62
N GLU A 704 -13.66 -24.22 19.59
CA GLU A 704 -12.41 -24.62 20.23
C GLU A 704 -12.58 -25.95 20.97
N ASN A 705 -11.52 -26.74 21.05
CA ASN A 705 -11.56 -28.08 21.67
C ASN A 705 -12.01 -28.06 23.13
N THR A 706 -11.83 -26.94 23.83
CA THR A 706 -12.20 -26.73 25.24
C THR A 706 -13.72 -26.58 25.43
N ILE A 707 -14.42 -26.03 24.45
CA ILE A 707 -15.88 -25.80 24.50
C ILE A 707 -16.65 -26.77 23.59
N LYS A 708 -16.00 -27.34 22.58
CA LYS A 708 -16.62 -28.21 21.58
C LYS A 708 -17.28 -29.42 22.23
N GLY A 709 -18.57 -29.60 21.97
CA GLY A 709 -19.40 -30.67 22.54
C GLY A 709 -20.06 -30.32 23.87
N ASN A 710 -19.72 -29.18 24.49
CA ASN A 710 -20.44 -28.63 25.63
C ASN A 710 -21.47 -27.61 25.14
N ILE A 711 -22.74 -28.03 25.07
CA ILE A 711 -23.85 -27.23 24.53
C ILE A 711 -23.99 -25.88 25.25
N GLU A 712 -23.83 -25.84 26.58
CA GLU A 712 -23.99 -24.61 27.36
C GLU A 712 -22.89 -23.61 27.05
N GLU A 713 -21.63 -24.04 26.98
CA GLU A 713 -20.49 -23.18 26.65
C GLU A 713 -20.50 -22.76 25.17
N GLU A 714 -20.93 -23.63 24.26
CA GLU A 714 -21.14 -23.28 22.84
C GLU A 714 -22.21 -22.19 22.67
N ASP A 715 -23.36 -22.35 23.34
CA ASP A 715 -24.47 -21.41 23.24
C ASP A 715 -24.12 -20.07 23.93
N LYS A 716 -23.38 -20.13 25.03
CA LYS A 716 -22.80 -18.94 25.69
C LYS A 716 -21.83 -18.21 24.76
N PHE A 717 -20.89 -18.90 24.11
CA PHE A 717 -19.98 -18.30 23.14
C PHE A 717 -20.71 -17.62 21.98
N ILE A 718 -21.76 -18.26 21.44
CA ILE A 718 -22.61 -17.69 20.38
C ILE A 718 -23.31 -16.41 20.87
N LYS A 719 -23.87 -16.46 22.09
CA LYS A 719 -24.55 -15.32 22.71
C LYS A 719 -23.58 -14.15 22.92
N GLU A 720 -22.39 -14.41 23.45
CA GLU A 720 -21.34 -13.40 23.67
C GLU A 720 -20.89 -12.76 22.34
N CYS A 721 -20.74 -13.54 21.27
CA CYS A 721 -20.42 -13.00 19.93
C CYS A 721 -21.46 -11.99 19.44
N MET A 722 -22.74 -12.24 19.71
CA MET A 722 -23.84 -11.33 19.35
C MET A 722 -23.89 -10.11 20.28
N GLU A 723 -23.84 -10.32 21.60
CA GLU A 723 -23.98 -9.25 22.60
C GLU A 723 -22.80 -8.28 22.58
N MET A 724 -21.58 -8.78 22.46
CA MET A 724 -20.36 -7.95 22.50
C MET A 724 -20.04 -7.29 21.16
N PHE A 725 -20.24 -8.01 20.04
CA PHE A 725 -19.73 -7.58 18.74
C PHE A 725 -20.83 -7.45 17.66
N GLY A 726 -22.07 -7.85 17.94
CA GLY A 726 -23.14 -7.89 16.95
C GLY A 726 -22.86 -8.90 15.83
N ILE A 727 -22.14 -10.00 16.13
CA ILE A 727 -21.79 -11.04 15.16
C ILE A 727 -22.76 -12.20 15.34
N LYS A 728 -23.62 -12.40 14.34
CA LYS A 728 -24.53 -13.54 14.32
C LYS A 728 -23.77 -14.81 13.93
N ILE A 729 -23.68 -15.76 14.87
CA ILE A 729 -23.13 -17.10 14.66
C ILE A 729 -24.27 -18.09 14.50
N GLU A 730 -24.15 -19.02 13.55
CA GLU A 730 -25.13 -20.07 13.26
C GLU A 730 -24.44 -21.39 13.60
N LYS A 731 -24.97 -22.10 14.60
CA LYS A 731 -24.34 -23.30 15.18
C LYS A 731 -24.12 -24.39 14.13
N GLU A 732 -25.05 -24.50 13.19
CA GLU A 732 -25.07 -25.50 12.12
C GLU A 732 -23.96 -25.26 11.08
N LYS A 733 -23.38 -24.05 11.02
CA LYS A 733 -22.29 -23.69 10.12
C LYS A 733 -20.91 -23.79 10.75
N MET A 734 -20.82 -24.17 12.02
CA MET A 734 -19.56 -24.28 12.78
C MET A 734 -18.77 -25.53 12.37
N GLU A 735 -18.09 -25.45 11.23
CA GLU A 735 -17.31 -26.52 10.64
C GLU A 735 -15.89 -26.05 10.32
N LEU A 736 -14.89 -26.88 10.65
CA LEU A 736 -13.50 -26.56 10.35
C LEU A 736 -13.26 -26.54 8.83
N ASN A 737 -13.02 -25.35 8.27
CA ASN A 737 -12.67 -25.14 6.87
C ASN A 737 -11.51 -24.15 6.75
N LYS A 738 -10.31 -24.66 6.47
CA LYS A 738 -9.07 -23.85 6.48
C LYS A 738 -9.05 -22.77 5.40
N GLY A 739 -9.57 -23.01 4.19
CA GLY A 739 -9.55 -22.02 3.11
C GLY A 739 -10.56 -20.93 3.29
N ARG A 740 -11.81 -21.24 3.63
CA ARG A 740 -12.81 -20.22 3.95
C ARG A 740 -12.36 -19.33 5.10
N ARG A 741 -11.77 -19.93 6.14
CA ARG A 741 -11.15 -19.17 7.25
C ARG A 741 -10.06 -18.23 6.73
N THR A 742 -9.20 -18.70 5.82
CA THR A 742 -8.10 -17.91 5.26
C THR A 742 -8.63 -16.76 4.39
N GLN A 743 -9.62 -17.02 3.53
CA GLN A 743 -10.27 -16.03 2.69
C GLN A 743 -10.96 -14.95 3.54
N ALA A 744 -11.74 -15.35 4.54
CA ALA A 744 -12.39 -14.44 5.47
C ALA A 744 -11.35 -13.56 6.21
N LYS A 745 -10.25 -14.16 6.69
CA LYS A 745 -9.12 -13.43 7.29
C LYS A 745 -8.49 -12.42 6.32
N LEU A 746 -8.35 -12.78 5.04
CA LEU A 746 -7.85 -11.85 4.03
C LEU A 746 -8.81 -10.68 3.83
N CYS A 747 -10.13 -10.91 3.77
CA CYS A 747 -11.11 -9.84 3.64
C CYS A 747 -11.08 -8.85 4.81
N LEU A 748 -11.02 -9.39 6.03
CA LEU A 748 -10.92 -8.61 7.28
C LEU A 748 -9.71 -7.67 7.30
N ASN A 749 -8.55 -8.13 6.81
CA ASN A 749 -7.29 -7.41 6.94
C ASN A 749 -6.94 -6.50 5.75
N ASN A 750 -7.58 -6.67 4.58
CA ASN A 750 -7.19 -5.95 3.35
C ASN A 750 -8.07 -4.73 3.01
N LEU A 751 -9.25 -4.57 3.63
CA LEU A 751 -10.15 -3.45 3.32
C LEU A 751 -9.57 -2.10 3.78
N TRP A 752 -9.30 -1.96 5.08
CA TRP A 752 -8.96 -0.66 5.68
C TRP A 752 -7.67 -0.07 5.08
N GLY A 753 -6.68 -0.92 4.77
CA GLY A 753 -5.42 -0.50 4.14
C GLY A 753 -5.62 0.07 2.74
N ARG A 754 -6.65 -0.37 2.02
CA ARG A 754 -6.97 0.11 0.66
C ARG A 754 -7.45 1.56 0.62
N PHE A 755 -7.91 2.14 1.74
CA PHE A 755 -8.23 3.57 1.80
C PHE A 755 -6.97 4.47 1.79
N SER A 756 -5.81 3.94 2.20
CA SER A 756 -4.54 4.68 2.24
C SER A 756 -3.74 4.68 0.93
N LEU A 757 -4.32 4.18 -0.17
CA LEU A 757 -3.68 4.10 -1.49
C LEU A 757 -2.87 5.36 -1.80
N ARG A 758 -1.61 5.15 -2.18
CA ARG A 758 -0.74 6.24 -2.60
C ARG A 758 -1.19 6.70 -3.98
N ASN A 759 -1.50 8.00 -4.13
CA ASN A 759 -1.95 8.57 -5.40
C ASN A 759 -0.78 9.07 -6.27
N PHE A 760 0.41 9.28 -5.69
CA PHE A 760 1.59 9.84 -6.36
C PHE A 760 2.78 8.88 -6.34
N GLY A 761 3.76 9.07 -7.23
CA GLY A 761 4.98 8.25 -7.28
C GLY A 761 4.76 6.78 -7.65
N LEU A 762 3.59 6.46 -8.23
CA LEU A 762 3.34 5.17 -8.85
C LEU A 762 3.96 5.17 -10.25
N SER A 763 5.01 4.38 -10.44
CA SER A 763 5.64 4.19 -11.74
C SER A 763 4.63 3.58 -12.71
N GLN A 764 4.43 4.28 -13.82
CA GLN A 764 3.73 3.82 -15.01
C GLN A 764 4.78 3.48 -16.07
N CYS A 765 4.34 2.74 -17.08
CA CYS A 765 5.20 2.43 -18.19
C CYS A 765 4.44 2.44 -19.51
N GLN A 766 5.12 2.88 -20.55
CA GLN A 766 4.68 2.79 -21.93
C GLN A 766 5.74 2.02 -22.72
N ILE A 767 5.32 1.09 -23.56
CA ILE A 767 6.18 0.48 -24.58
C ILE A 767 5.85 1.17 -25.89
N THR A 768 6.87 1.61 -26.62
CA THR A 768 6.70 2.20 -27.95
C THR A 768 7.91 1.94 -28.83
N ASP A 769 7.64 1.80 -30.12
CA ASP A 769 8.58 1.75 -31.23
C ASP A 769 8.48 3.02 -32.11
N ASP A 770 7.64 3.98 -31.73
CA ASP A 770 7.46 5.27 -32.42
C ASP A 770 8.26 6.39 -31.70
N PRO A 771 9.28 6.97 -32.36
CA PRO A 771 10.00 8.13 -31.83
C PRO A 771 9.09 9.31 -31.48
N SER A 772 7.96 9.47 -32.18
CA SER A 772 6.98 10.53 -31.91
C SER A 772 6.31 10.34 -30.55
N ASP A 773 6.08 9.10 -30.12
CA ASP A 773 5.58 8.83 -28.77
C ASP A 773 6.61 9.23 -27.73
N LEU A 774 7.88 8.87 -27.92
CA LEU A 774 8.96 9.27 -27.01
C LEU A 774 9.03 10.80 -26.85
N CYS A 775 8.96 11.56 -27.95
CA CYS A 775 8.93 13.03 -27.90
C CYS A 775 7.76 13.56 -27.06
N LYS A 776 6.56 12.97 -27.19
CA LYS A 776 5.39 13.36 -26.37
C LYS A 776 5.67 13.22 -24.87
N PHE A 777 6.40 12.17 -24.45
CA PHE A 777 6.77 11.98 -23.04
C PHE A 777 7.83 12.98 -22.56
N PHE A 778 8.78 13.37 -23.42
CA PHE A 778 9.76 14.42 -23.08
C PHE A 778 9.14 15.82 -23.01
N GLU A 779 8.12 16.08 -23.83
CA GLU A 779 7.40 17.36 -23.88
C GLU A 779 6.27 17.47 -22.83
N ASP A 780 5.89 16.36 -22.18
CA ASP A 780 4.83 16.36 -21.16
C ASP A 780 5.36 16.85 -19.79
N ASP A 781 5.17 18.16 -19.56
CA ASP A 781 5.52 18.80 -18.29
C ASP A 781 4.74 18.27 -17.06
N THR A 782 3.71 17.43 -17.23
CA THR A 782 2.95 16.82 -16.13
C THR A 782 3.58 15.56 -15.54
N ILE A 783 4.55 14.98 -16.23
CA ILE A 783 5.23 13.73 -15.84
C ILE A 783 6.73 13.93 -15.65
N GLU A 784 7.36 12.94 -15.04
CA GLU A 784 8.80 12.79 -14.89
C GLU A 784 9.19 11.42 -15.42
N ILE A 785 10.06 11.38 -16.43
CA ILE A 785 10.61 10.14 -16.96
C ILE A 785 11.61 9.60 -15.94
N THR A 786 11.35 8.38 -15.46
CA THR A 786 12.19 7.69 -14.47
C THR A 786 13.18 6.73 -15.10
N SER A 787 12.86 6.15 -16.25
CA SER A 787 13.76 5.28 -17.01
C SER A 787 13.39 5.24 -18.49
N ILE A 788 14.38 5.00 -19.35
CA ILE A 788 14.20 4.62 -20.75
C ILE A 788 15.06 3.37 -20.94
N ASP A 789 14.40 2.23 -21.03
CA ASP A 789 15.07 0.94 -21.14
C ASP A 789 14.90 0.42 -22.57
N GLU A 790 16.00 0.16 -23.27
CA GLU A 790 15.98 -0.46 -24.58
C GLU A 790 15.60 -1.95 -24.43
N LEU A 791 14.47 -2.35 -25.02
CA LEU A 791 14.04 -3.75 -25.04
C LEU A 791 14.62 -4.48 -26.26
N THR A 792 14.71 -3.79 -27.39
CA THR A 792 15.39 -4.16 -28.66
C THR A 792 15.88 -2.88 -29.35
N GLU A 793 16.70 -3.02 -30.40
CA GLU A 793 17.23 -1.89 -31.21
C GLU A 793 16.20 -0.81 -31.60
N ASN A 794 14.92 -1.17 -31.77
CA ASN A 794 13.87 -0.24 -32.21
C ASN A 794 12.72 -0.05 -31.22
N VAL A 795 12.75 -0.67 -30.03
CA VAL A 795 11.63 -0.62 -29.08
C VAL A 795 12.12 -0.32 -27.68
N ILE A 796 11.48 0.67 -27.05
CA ILE A 796 11.84 1.18 -25.73
C ILE A 796 10.69 0.99 -24.74
N LEU A 797 11.06 0.81 -23.47
CA LEU A 797 10.19 0.88 -22.32
C LEU A 797 10.44 2.20 -21.60
N ILE A 798 9.49 3.11 -21.69
CA ILE A 798 9.52 4.39 -20.99
C ILE A 798 8.87 4.19 -19.63
N GLY A 799 9.66 4.27 -18.56
CA GLY A 799 9.16 4.37 -17.19
C GLY A 799 8.94 5.82 -16.81
N PHE A 800 7.78 6.17 -16.26
CA PHE A 800 7.48 7.54 -15.86
C PHE A 800 6.58 7.59 -14.62
N ILE A 801 6.59 8.73 -13.92
CA ILE A 801 5.66 9.04 -12.82
C ILE A 801 4.96 10.37 -13.10
N LYS A 802 3.72 10.51 -12.66
CA LYS A 802 3.03 11.82 -12.68
C LYS A 802 3.62 12.71 -11.58
N LYS A 803 4.05 13.93 -11.93
CA LYS A 803 4.57 14.91 -10.97
C LYS A 803 3.49 15.19 -9.91
N LYS A 804 3.91 15.35 -8.65
CA LYS A 804 3.01 15.49 -7.48
C LYS A 804 1.94 16.58 -7.68
N ASP A 805 2.31 17.68 -8.33
CA ASP A 805 1.39 18.80 -8.60
C ASP A 805 0.24 18.45 -9.55
N PHE A 806 0.39 17.42 -10.38
CA PHE A 806 -0.59 16.99 -11.38
C PHE A 806 -1.29 15.68 -11.02
N VAL A 807 -0.97 15.11 -9.86
CA VAL A 807 -1.60 13.87 -9.37
C VAL A 807 -3.08 14.10 -9.06
N GLU A 808 -3.90 13.19 -9.55
CA GLU A 808 -5.32 13.12 -9.23
C GLU A 808 -5.57 12.05 -8.16
N GLU A 809 -6.51 12.32 -7.27
CA GLU A 809 -6.88 11.39 -6.21
C GLU A 809 -7.64 10.19 -6.78
N HIS A 810 -7.26 9.00 -6.34
CA HIS A 810 -8.00 7.79 -6.65
C HIS A 810 -9.41 7.86 -6.06
N GLN A 811 -10.39 7.32 -6.76
CA GLN A 811 -11.83 7.41 -6.45
C GLN A 811 -12.26 6.81 -5.09
N CYS A 812 -11.36 6.07 -4.43
CA CYS A 812 -11.57 5.47 -3.11
C CYS A 812 -10.50 5.87 -2.08
N SER A 813 -9.72 6.92 -2.37
CA SER A 813 -8.66 7.38 -1.47
C SER A 813 -9.23 8.15 -0.30
N ASN A 814 -9.02 7.62 0.91
CA ASN A 814 -9.33 8.30 2.16
C ASN A 814 -8.35 7.84 3.26
N VAL A 815 -7.15 8.43 3.27
CA VAL A 815 -6.11 8.08 4.24
C VAL A 815 -6.54 8.32 5.70
N ILE A 816 -7.54 9.16 5.95
CA ILE A 816 -8.02 9.48 7.31
C ILE A 816 -8.62 8.23 7.98
N ILE A 817 -9.30 7.39 7.21
CA ILE A 817 -9.83 6.12 7.72
C ILE A 817 -8.71 5.20 8.19
N SER A 818 -7.71 4.96 7.34
CA SER A 818 -6.55 4.13 7.71
C SER A 818 -5.74 4.74 8.86
N LEU A 819 -5.60 6.07 8.88
CA LEU A 819 -5.00 6.82 9.97
C LEU A 819 -5.70 6.51 11.29
N TRP A 820 -7.02 6.70 11.36
CA TRP A 820 -7.82 6.43 12.57
C TRP A 820 -7.69 4.98 13.04
N THR A 821 -7.82 4.01 12.12
CA THR A 821 -7.65 2.59 12.42
C THR A 821 -6.28 2.32 13.05
N THR A 822 -5.19 2.86 12.48
CA THR A 822 -3.84 2.62 13.01
C THR A 822 -3.57 3.36 14.32
N SER A 823 -4.12 4.56 14.50
CA SER A 823 -4.02 5.33 15.75
C SER A 823 -4.70 4.60 16.91
N ALA A 824 -5.94 4.14 16.71
CA ALA A 824 -6.65 3.35 17.71
C ALA A 824 -5.96 2.00 18.01
N ALA A 825 -5.44 1.32 16.99
CA ALA A 825 -4.66 0.09 17.17
C ALA A 825 -3.38 0.31 18.01
N ARG A 826 -2.67 1.43 17.79
CA ARG A 826 -1.51 1.79 18.62
C ARG A 826 -1.88 2.08 20.07
N ILE A 827 -3.01 2.74 20.31
CA ILE A 827 -3.52 3.03 21.66
C ILE A 827 -3.87 1.73 22.39
N HIS A 828 -4.52 0.77 21.71
CA HIS A 828 -4.82 -0.54 22.30
C HIS A 828 -3.55 -1.28 22.77
N LEU A 829 -2.51 -1.31 21.93
CA LEU A 829 -1.22 -1.87 22.32
C LEU A 829 -0.56 -1.04 23.45
N LEU A 830 -0.63 0.29 23.39
CA LEU A 830 -0.10 1.17 24.43
C LEU A 830 -0.71 0.88 25.80
N HIS A 831 -2.03 0.72 25.89
CA HIS A 831 -2.71 0.38 27.14
C HIS A 831 -2.26 -0.96 27.71
N ALA A 832 -2.08 -1.97 26.84
CA ALA A 832 -1.52 -3.25 27.25
C ALA A 832 -0.07 -3.12 27.76
N MET A 833 0.76 -2.32 27.06
CA MET A 833 2.13 -2.04 27.49
C MET A 833 2.17 -1.35 28.86
N GLN A 834 1.37 -0.30 29.05
CA GLN A 834 1.27 0.41 30.32
C GLN A 834 0.80 -0.50 31.45
N LYS A 835 -0.19 -1.36 31.19
CA LYS A 835 -0.65 -2.34 32.18
C LYS A 835 0.47 -3.29 32.61
N VAL A 836 1.30 -3.74 31.67
CA VAL A 836 2.48 -4.57 31.98
C VAL A 836 3.50 -3.78 32.80
N VAL A 837 3.96 -2.62 32.32
CA VAL A 837 5.06 -1.88 32.99
C VAL A 837 4.65 -1.32 34.36
N ARG A 838 3.37 -1.01 34.56
CA ARG A 838 2.83 -0.52 35.84
C ARG A 838 2.57 -1.63 36.85
N THR A 839 2.60 -2.89 36.43
CA THR A 839 2.41 -4.03 37.34
C THR A 839 3.75 -4.41 38.00
N PRO A 840 3.82 -4.49 39.34
CA PRO A 840 5.06 -4.84 40.03
C PRO A 840 5.67 -6.17 39.56
N GLY A 841 6.99 -6.18 39.36
CA GLY A 841 7.75 -7.36 38.92
C GLY A 841 7.62 -7.71 37.44
N CYS A 842 6.91 -6.91 36.65
CA CYS A 842 6.74 -7.13 35.21
C CYS A 842 7.66 -6.25 34.36
N GLN A 843 8.14 -6.77 33.23
CA GLN A 843 8.97 -6.03 32.28
C GLN A 843 8.60 -6.39 30.84
N ILE A 844 8.39 -5.39 29.99
CA ILE A 844 8.25 -5.61 28.54
C ILE A 844 9.62 -5.88 27.93
N LEU A 845 9.69 -6.91 27.09
CA LEU A 845 10.90 -7.30 26.36
C LEU A 845 10.83 -6.87 24.89
N TYR A 846 9.67 -7.04 24.25
CA TYR A 846 9.48 -6.77 22.82
C TYR A 846 8.03 -6.43 22.48
N THR A 847 7.83 -5.68 21.40
CA THR A 847 6.50 -5.43 20.80
C THR A 847 6.56 -5.55 19.28
N ASP A 848 5.49 -6.04 18.64
CA ASP A 848 5.27 -5.92 17.19
C ASP A 848 3.78 -5.81 16.86
N THR A 849 3.31 -4.57 16.67
CA THR A 849 1.98 -4.19 16.17
C THR A 849 0.80 -4.63 17.03
N ASP A 850 0.55 -5.93 17.09
CA ASP A 850 -0.53 -6.63 17.79
C ASP A 850 -0.01 -7.60 18.86
N SER A 851 1.30 -7.74 19.00
CA SER A 851 1.91 -8.62 19.99
C SER A 851 2.86 -7.93 20.95
N LEU A 852 3.02 -8.56 22.12
CA LEU A 852 4.03 -8.21 23.09
C LEU A 852 4.64 -9.46 23.75
N ILE A 853 5.94 -9.38 24.02
CA ILE A 853 6.68 -10.36 24.82
C ILE A 853 7.11 -9.65 26.09
N PHE A 854 6.80 -10.24 27.24
CA PHE A 854 7.08 -9.64 28.54
C PHE A 854 7.38 -10.72 29.59
N SER A 855 8.16 -10.36 30.60
CA SER A 855 8.35 -11.18 31.79
C SER A 855 7.48 -10.69 32.95
N HIS A 856 7.05 -11.62 33.79
CA HIS A 856 6.20 -11.35 34.96
C HIS A 856 6.40 -12.44 36.03
N PRO A 857 6.05 -12.19 37.31
CA PRO A 857 6.01 -13.24 38.32
C PRO A 857 4.96 -14.30 37.95
N GLU A 858 5.22 -15.58 38.24
CA GLU A 858 4.33 -16.68 37.85
C GLU A 858 2.86 -16.46 38.28
N ASN A 859 2.66 -15.95 39.50
CA ASN A 859 1.34 -15.74 40.10
C ASN A 859 0.74 -14.36 39.82
N ASN A 860 1.38 -13.52 39.00
CA ASN A 860 0.95 -12.15 38.75
C ASN A 860 1.07 -11.75 37.28
N CYS A 861 0.34 -12.45 36.40
CA CYS A 861 0.25 -12.07 34.99
C CYS A 861 -0.65 -10.83 34.82
N PRO A 862 -0.15 -9.70 34.29
CA PRO A 862 -0.92 -8.45 34.18
C PRO A 862 -2.00 -8.49 33.11
N LEU A 863 -1.88 -9.38 32.12
CA LEU A 863 -2.80 -9.48 30.99
C LEU A 863 -3.63 -10.77 31.08
N GLN A 864 -4.90 -10.67 30.67
CA GLN A 864 -5.83 -11.80 30.62
C GLN A 864 -5.91 -12.30 29.18
N VAL A 865 -5.96 -13.62 29.02
CA VAL A 865 -6.19 -14.28 27.74
C VAL A 865 -7.67 -14.63 27.61
N GLY A 866 -8.17 -14.67 26.38
CA GLY A 866 -9.56 -15.04 26.13
C GLY A 866 -9.85 -15.33 24.64
N PRO A 867 -11.00 -15.95 24.35
CA PRO A 867 -11.34 -16.44 23.02
C PRO A 867 -11.92 -15.35 22.09
N HIS A 868 -12.23 -14.16 22.62
CA HIS A 868 -12.97 -13.14 21.90
C HIS A 868 -12.08 -12.19 21.10
N LEU A 869 -12.73 -11.46 20.19
CA LEU A 869 -12.12 -10.47 19.34
C LEU A 869 -11.52 -9.32 20.18
N GLY A 870 -10.23 -9.00 19.96
CA GLY A 870 -9.53 -7.94 20.68
C GLY A 870 -8.88 -8.37 22.01
N GLU A 871 -9.17 -9.58 22.48
CA GLU A 871 -8.49 -10.19 23.62
C GLU A 871 -7.12 -10.75 23.23
N PHE A 872 -6.33 -11.15 24.23
CA PHE A 872 -5.02 -11.75 24.02
C PHE A 872 -5.10 -13.27 23.92
N THR A 873 -4.30 -13.84 23.03
CA THR A 873 -4.01 -15.28 22.99
C THR A 873 -2.54 -15.51 23.31
N ASP A 874 -2.25 -16.56 24.09
CA ASP A 874 -0.88 -17.05 24.28
C ASP A 874 -0.42 -17.73 22.98
N GLU A 875 0.68 -17.25 22.40
CA GLU A 875 1.24 -17.81 21.16
C GLU A 875 1.91 -19.17 21.38
N TYR A 876 2.37 -19.46 22.62
CA TYR A 876 3.07 -20.70 22.96
C TYR A 876 2.46 -21.37 24.20
N PRO A 877 1.16 -21.72 24.20
CA PRO A 877 0.46 -22.21 25.39
C PRO A 877 0.99 -23.56 25.90
N ASN A 878 1.58 -24.36 25.01
CA ASN A 878 2.14 -25.68 25.31
C ASN A 878 3.64 -25.65 25.69
N TYR A 879 4.23 -24.46 25.74
CA TYR A 879 5.66 -24.27 26.03
C TYR A 879 5.87 -23.30 27.18
N GLU A 880 7.04 -23.43 27.80
CA GLU A 880 7.63 -22.44 28.69
C GLU A 880 8.74 -21.71 27.91
N ILE A 881 8.71 -20.37 27.91
CA ILE A 881 9.74 -19.57 27.26
C ILE A 881 10.87 -19.35 28.26
N LEU A 882 12.02 -20.00 28.04
CA LEU A 882 13.18 -19.93 28.93
C LEU A 882 14.07 -18.72 28.66
N GLU A 883 14.28 -18.41 27.38
CA GLU A 883 15.13 -17.29 26.96
C GLU A 883 14.48 -16.53 25.81
N TYR A 884 14.58 -15.21 25.87
CA TYR A 884 14.25 -14.29 24.79
C TYR A 884 15.52 -13.52 24.37
N CYS A 885 15.71 -13.37 23.06
CA CYS A 885 16.80 -12.59 22.50
C CYS A 885 16.33 -11.78 21.27
N SER A 886 16.77 -10.53 21.12
CA SER A 886 16.46 -9.70 19.97
C SER A 886 17.67 -8.90 19.50
N GLY A 887 17.91 -8.95 18.18
CA GLY A 887 18.90 -8.12 17.50
C GLY A 887 18.32 -6.83 16.94
N GLY A 888 17.06 -6.49 17.24
CA GLY A 888 16.38 -5.31 16.71
C GLY A 888 14.95 -5.56 16.29
N ALA A 889 14.34 -4.55 15.66
CA ALA A 889 12.97 -4.65 15.18
C ALA A 889 12.82 -5.76 14.12
N LYS A 890 11.87 -6.68 14.36
CA LYS A 890 11.55 -7.85 13.53
C LYS A 890 12.71 -8.85 13.40
N GLN A 891 13.52 -8.91 14.46
CA GLN A 891 14.69 -9.78 14.60
C GLN A 891 14.72 -10.31 16.04
N TYR A 892 14.18 -11.49 16.28
CA TYR A 892 14.16 -12.11 17.61
C TYR A 892 14.22 -13.63 17.56
N GLY A 893 14.66 -14.22 18.65
CA GLY A 893 14.63 -15.66 18.88
C GLY A 893 14.17 -16.01 20.28
N LEU A 894 13.61 -17.22 20.41
CA LEU A 894 13.11 -17.78 21.66
C LEU A 894 13.71 -19.16 21.88
N LYS A 895 14.07 -19.46 23.12
CA LYS A 895 14.35 -20.81 23.60
C LYS A 895 13.13 -21.29 24.37
N LEU A 896 12.51 -22.35 23.88
CA LEU A 896 11.26 -22.91 24.38
C LEU A 896 11.53 -24.27 25.02
N LYS A 897 10.78 -24.59 26.07
CA LYS A 897 10.74 -25.91 26.70
C LYS A 897 9.31 -26.43 26.63
N LYS A 898 9.11 -27.61 26.03
CA LYS A 898 7.78 -28.20 25.92
C LYS A 898 7.31 -28.69 27.29
N LYS A 899 6.10 -28.29 27.71
CA LYS A 899 5.58 -28.60 29.06
C LYS A 899 5.39 -30.09 29.33
N GLU A 900 5.12 -30.87 28.28
CA GLU A 900 4.80 -32.30 28.39
C GLU A 900 6.04 -33.20 28.41
N THR A 901 7.08 -32.84 27.66
CA THR A 901 8.23 -33.72 27.37
C THR A 901 9.56 -33.15 27.84
N ASP A 902 9.58 -31.91 28.35
CA ASP A 902 10.79 -31.14 28.65
C ASP A 902 11.76 -30.93 27.47
N GLU A 903 11.34 -31.25 26.24
CA GLU A 903 12.14 -31.07 25.02
C GLU A 903 12.35 -29.58 24.71
N LEU A 904 13.56 -29.24 24.25
CA LEU A 904 13.91 -27.88 23.87
C LEU A 904 13.61 -27.61 22.39
N GLU A 905 12.93 -26.51 22.12
CA GLU A 905 12.69 -26.00 20.77
C GLU A 905 13.21 -24.56 20.65
N TYR A 906 13.59 -24.18 19.44
CA TYR A 906 14.14 -22.85 19.16
C TYR A 906 13.35 -22.17 18.05
N VAL A 907 12.96 -20.94 18.31
CA VAL A 907 12.31 -20.07 17.32
C VAL A 907 13.29 -18.97 16.95
N LEU A 908 13.42 -18.72 15.65
CA LEU A 908 14.18 -17.58 15.14
C LEU A 908 13.35 -16.87 14.06
N LYS A 909 13.18 -15.55 14.20
CA LYS A 909 12.40 -14.70 13.29
C LYS A 909 13.28 -13.55 12.82
N LEU A 910 13.70 -13.61 11.55
CA LEU A 910 14.56 -12.61 10.92
C LEU A 910 13.90 -12.05 9.66
N ARG A 911 13.47 -10.78 9.70
CA ARG A 911 12.89 -10.14 8.52
C ARG A 911 13.91 -10.03 7.38
N GLY A 912 13.55 -10.58 6.22
CA GLY A 912 14.36 -10.48 5.00
C GLY A 912 15.36 -11.61 4.79
N ILE A 913 15.49 -12.53 5.75
CA ILE A 913 16.30 -13.75 5.65
C ILE A 913 15.36 -14.96 5.68
N THR A 914 15.51 -15.86 4.71
CA THR A 914 14.78 -17.13 4.70
C THR A 914 15.62 -18.15 5.44
N LEU A 915 15.08 -18.69 6.54
CA LEU A 915 15.69 -19.75 7.35
C LEU A 915 15.31 -21.12 6.77
N ASN A 916 15.85 -21.42 5.58
CA ASN A 916 15.74 -22.76 5.00
C ASN A 916 16.68 -23.73 5.71
N ASN A 917 16.59 -25.02 5.39
CA ASN A 917 17.38 -26.05 6.04
C ASN A 917 18.89 -25.78 5.97
N ASP A 918 19.39 -25.38 4.79
CA ASP A 918 20.82 -25.09 4.58
C ASP A 918 21.33 -23.92 5.43
N VAL A 919 20.53 -22.85 5.59
CA VAL A 919 20.90 -21.69 6.41
C VAL A 919 21.04 -22.07 7.89
N VAL A 920 20.12 -22.90 8.39
CA VAL A 920 20.10 -23.30 9.80
C VAL A 920 21.19 -24.32 10.10
N ASP A 921 21.32 -25.36 9.28
CA ASP A 921 22.17 -26.52 9.58
C ASP A 921 23.62 -26.33 9.11
N ASN A 922 23.85 -25.64 7.98
CA ASN A 922 25.17 -25.58 7.34
C ASN A 922 25.82 -24.19 7.35
N GLN A 923 25.03 -23.11 7.41
CA GLN A 923 25.55 -21.73 7.33
C GLN A 923 25.63 -21.03 8.69
N GLY A 924 25.27 -21.72 9.77
CA GLY A 924 25.51 -21.25 11.13
C GLY A 924 24.65 -20.06 11.56
N LEU A 925 23.44 -19.91 11.02
CA LEU A 925 22.45 -18.95 11.53
C LEU A 925 21.33 -19.68 12.27
N CYS A 926 21.62 -20.00 13.53
CA CYS A 926 20.70 -20.61 14.49
C CYS A 926 20.52 -19.73 15.72
N TYR A 927 19.65 -20.13 16.66
CA TYR A 927 19.37 -19.34 17.87
C TYR A 927 20.64 -18.99 18.68
N GLU A 928 21.54 -19.95 18.90
CA GLU A 928 22.75 -19.75 19.72
C GLU A 928 23.71 -18.74 19.07
N THR A 929 24.05 -18.94 17.79
CA THR A 929 24.89 -17.99 17.03
C THR A 929 24.26 -16.60 16.92
N PHE A 930 22.93 -16.51 16.77
CA PHE A 930 22.20 -15.25 16.79
C PHE A 930 22.32 -14.56 18.15
N LYS A 931 22.10 -15.29 19.25
CA LYS A 931 22.22 -14.78 20.62
C LYS A 931 23.64 -14.27 20.88
N ASP A 932 24.67 -15.02 20.50
CA ASP A 932 26.07 -14.61 20.67
C ASP A 932 26.37 -13.30 19.95
N GLN A 933 25.86 -13.13 18.73
CA GLN A 933 26.01 -11.87 17.98
C GLN A 933 25.31 -10.70 18.68
N VAL A 934 24.10 -10.91 19.20
CA VAL A 934 23.37 -9.88 19.95
C VAL A 934 24.08 -9.49 21.23
N LEU A 935 24.60 -10.45 21.99
CA LEU A 935 25.33 -10.20 23.23
C LEU A 935 26.64 -9.44 22.98
N LYS A 936 27.40 -9.81 21.93
CA LYS A 936 28.61 -9.08 21.51
C LYS A 936 28.31 -7.65 21.06
N PHE A 937 27.24 -7.47 20.29
CA PHE A 937 26.75 -6.15 19.90
C PHE A 937 26.39 -5.30 21.12
N ALA A 938 25.64 -5.86 22.08
CA ALA A 938 25.23 -5.12 23.27
C ALA A 938 26.40 -4.75 24.19
N ALA A 939 27.43 -5.60 24.28
CA ALA A 939 28.59 -5.35 25.13
C ALA A 939 29.55 -4.30 24.54
N ASN A 940 29.91 -4.44 23.25
CA ASN A 940 31.04 -3.72 22.66
C ASN A 940 30.68 -2.97 21.37
N ASN A 941 29.40 -2.92 20.98
CA ASN A 941 28.96 -2.48 19.65
C ASN A 941 29.64 -3.26 18.49
N ASP A 942 30.09 -4.49 18.78
CA ASP A 942 30.74 -5.36 17.82
C ASP A 942 29.71 -6.00 16.88
N ASN A 943 30.03 -6.05 15.59
CA ASN A 943 29.09 -6.32 14.51
C ASN A 943 29.72 -7.25 13.47
N ILE A 944 30.10 -8.45 13.91
CA ILE A 944 30.64 -9.50 13.03
C ILE A 944 29.51 -10.03 12.14
N PRO A 945 29.56 -9.82 10.81
CA PRO A 945 28.52 -10.29 9.91
C PRO A 945 28.46 -11.82 9.86
N ILE A 946 27.24 -12.38 9.88
CA ILE A 946 26.99 -13.74 9.40
C ILE A 946 26.62 -13.65 7.93
N GLU A 947 27.41 -14.28 7.07
CA GLU A 947 27.17 -14.33 5.64
C GLU A 947 26.26 -15.50 5.29
N ILE A 948 25.24 -15.24 4.48
CA ILE A 948 24.21 -16.21 4.12
C ILE A 948 24.17 -16.31 2.61
N PHE A 949 24.22 -17.52 2.08
CA PHE A 949 24.28 -17.81 0.66
C PHE A 949 23.05 -18.61 0.22
N TYR A 950 22.32 -18.07 -0.76
CA TYR A 950 21.23 -18.76 -1.42
C TYR A 950 21.67 -19.19 -2.82
N PRO A 951 21.92 -20.49 -3.08
CA PRO A 951 22.49 -20.93 -4.35
C PRO A 951 21.57 -20.71 -5.56
N ASN A 952 20.26 -20.69 -5.31
CA ASN A 952 19.22 -20.73 -6.35
C ASN A 952 18.22 -19.57 -6.15
N PHE A 953 18.67 -18.32 -6.30
CA PHE A 953 17.80 -17.16 -6.15
C PHE A 953 17.23 -16.72 -7.49
N LEU A 954 15.89 -16.72 -7.58
CA LEU A 954 15.16 -16.38 -8.79
C LEU A 954 15.08 -14.86 -8.99
N ARG A 955 15.42 -14.38 -10.19
CA ARG A 955 15.42 -12.98 -10.57
C ARG A 955 14.77 -12.76 -11.94
N PRO A 956 13.55 -12.17 -11.97
CA PRO A 956 12.93 -11.73 -13.20
C PRO A 956 13.55 -10.42 -13.71
N SER A 957 13.61 -10.28 -15.02
CA SER A 957 13.91 -9.04 -15.74
C SER A 957 12.88 -8.80 -16.84
N ILE A 958 12.11 -7.72 -16.72
CA ILE A 958 11.20 -7.29 -17.79
C ILE A 958 12.01 -6.78 -18.97
N ILE A 959 13.07 -6.02 -18.70
CA ILE A 959 13.95 -5.42 -19.72
C ILE A 959 14.52 -6.50 -20.65
N HIS A 960 15.00 -7.61 -20.09
CA HIS A 960 15.55 -8.71 -20.88
C HIS A 960 14.51 -9.77 -21.26
N GLY A 961 13.26 -9.60 -20.82
CA GLY A 961 12.19 -10.59 -20.99
C GLY A 961 12.56 -11.98 -20.47
N SER A 962 13.40 -12.06 -19.44
CA SER A 962 14.03 -13.31 -19.01
C SER A 962 13.90 -13.50 -17.51
N VAL A 963 13.80 -14.77 -17.10
CA VAL A 963 13.99 -15.17 -15.72
C VAL A 963 15.32 -15.90 -15.60
N THR A 964 16.10 -15.52 -14.59
CA THR A 964 17.38 -16.17 -14.29
C THR A 964 17.41 -16.63 -12.83
N SER A 965 18.14 -17.72 -12.57
CA SER A 965 18.50 -18.14 -11.23
C SER A 965 20.01 -17.99 -11.04
N TYR A 966 20.42 -17.37 -9.93
CA TYR A 966 21.83 -17.21 -9.60
C TYR A 966 22.05 -17.17 -8.08
N PRO A 967 23.29 -17.32 -7.60
CA PRO A 967 23.54 -17.31 -6.18
C PRO A 967 23.43 -15.90 -5.54
N LEU A 968 22.66 -15.77 -4.47
CA LEU A 968 22.48 -14.52 -3.73
C LEU A 968 23.17 -14.59 -2.37
N LYS A 969 24.07 -13.63 -2.10
CA LYS A 969 24.64 -13.41 -0.77
C LYS A 969 23.82 -12.36 0.00
N LYS A 970 23.47 -12.68 1.24
CA LYS A 970 22.91 -11.76 2.24
C LYS A 970 23.84 -11.72 3.46
N ILE A 971 23.67 -10.69 4.28
CA ILE A 971 24.45 -10.51 5.51
C ILE A 971 23.47 -10.25 6.65
N TYR A 972 23.64 -10.97 7.75
CA TYR A 972 22.97 -10.69 9.02
C TYR A 972 23.91 -9.95 9.98
N LYS A 973 23.39 -8.88 10.60
CA LYS A 973 23.98 -8.15 11.71
C LYS A 973 22.87 -7.61 12.62
N PRO A 974 23.04 -7.62 13.96
CA PRO A 974 22.14 -6.90 14.86
C PRO A 974 22.04 -5.41 14.46
N PHE A 975 20.85 -4.84 14.57
CA PHE A 975 20.59 -3.42 14.30
C PHE A 975 19.48 -2.87 15.20
N VAL A 976 19.87 -2.08 16.20
CA VAL A 976 18.95 -1.47 17.18
C VAL A 976 18.79 0.03 16.90
N GLY A 977 18.13 0.35 15.80
CA GLY A 977 17.88 1.74 15.40
C GLY A 977 16.69 2.41 16.10
N LYS A 978 16.26 2.00 17.29
CA LYS A 978 15.03 2.51 17.95
C LYS A 978 15.21 3.03 19.37
N GLY A 979 16.43 3.06 19.88
CA GLY A 979 16.78 3.59 21.19
C GLY A 979 18.28 3.49 21.44
N ILE A 980 18.66 3.63 22.71
CA ILE A 980 20.05 3.51 23.18
C ILE A 980 20.16 2.23 24.01
N VAL A 981 21.03 1.32 23.61
CA VAL A 981 21.28 0.07 24.33
C VAL A 981 22.15 0.37 25.55
N ARG A 982 21.70 -0.06 26.73
CA ARG A 982 22.51 -0.06 27.95
C ARG A 982 23.18 -1.44 28.11
N PRO A 983 24.52 -1.53 28.07
CA PRO A 983 25.24 -2.80 28.15
C PRO A 983 24.96 -3.62 29.41
N SER A 984 24.89 -2.99 30.59
CA SER A 984 24.79 -3.71 31.88
C SER A 984 23.55 -4.59 32.04
N ASP A 985 22.43 -4.23 31.44
CA ASP A 985 21.15 -4.92 31.61
C ASP A 985 20.42 -5.24 30.29
N PHE A 986 21.05 -4.94 29.15
CA PHE A 986 20.52 -5.12 27.81
C PHE A 986 19.24 -4.31 27.50
N THR A 987 18.89 -3.33 28.33
CA THR A 987 17.69 -2.49 28.12
C THR A 987 17.91 -1.54 26.95
N VAL A 988 16.87 -1.33 26.15
CA VAL A 988 16.82 -0.31 25.10
C VAL A 988 16.11 0.92 25.67
N LEU A 989 16.89 1.94 26.01
CA LEU A 989 16.40 3.21 26.54
C LEU A 989 15.81 4.08 25.42
N ASP A 990 14.70 4.75 25.71
CA ASP A 990 14.10 5.71 24.79
C ASP A 990 15.03 6.89 24.53
N PHE A 991 15.00 7.43 23.31
CA PHE A 991 15.66 8.70 23.02
C PHE A 991 15.05 9.80 23.88
N GLY A 992 15.86 10.41 24.76
CA GLY A 992 15.38 11.38 25.75
C GLY A 992 15.25 10.87 27.18
N TYR A 993 15.64 9.61 27.45
CA TYR A 993 15.68 9.04 28.80
C TYR A 993 16.53 9.89 29.77
N VAL A 994 16.11 10.01 31.03
CA VAL A 994 16.80 10.78 32.10
C VAL A 994 17.02 9.89 33.32
N ASN A 995 18.23 9.91 33.89
CA ASN A 995 18.64 9.00 34.99
C ASN A 995 17.96 9.27 36.35
N ASN A 996 17.41 10.46 36.58
CA ASN A 996 16.77 10.81 37.87
C ASN A 996 15.33 10.27 37.96
N ARG A 997 15.18 8.96 38.12
CA ARG A 997 13.90 8.34 38.51
C ARG A 997 13.64 8.57 40.01
N HIS A 998 13.10 9.73 40.38
CA HIS A 998 12.29 9.76 41.59
C HIS A 998 10.98 9.02 41.28
N PRO A 999 10.58 8.01 42.07
CA PRO A 999 9.30 7.32 41.87
C PRO A 999 8.17 8.36 41.90
N ARG A 1000 7.22 8.30 40.96
CA ARG A 1000 5.92 8.92 41.16
C ARG A 1000 5.35 8.28 42.43
N ILE A 1001 5.33 9.04 43.52
CA ILE A 1001 4.47 8.73 44.67
C ILE A 1001 3.06 8.87 44.12
N LEU A 1002 2.40 7.73 43.91
CA LEU A 1002 0.97 7.67 43.63
C LEU A 1002 0.27 8.28 44.85
N PHE A 1003 -0.48 9.37 44.65
CA PHE A 1003 -1.53 9.79 45.57
C PHE A 1003 -2.86 9.21 45.10
#